data_AF-A0A5B9QL43-F1
#
_entry.id   AF-A0A5B9QL43-F1
#
_cell.length_a   1.000
_cell.length_b   1.000
_cell.length_c   1.000
_cell.angle_alpha   90.00
_cell.angle_beta   90.00
_cell.angle_gamma   90.00
#
_symmetry.space_group_name_H-M   'P 1'
#
loop_
_entity.id
_entity.type
_entity.pdbx_description
1 polymer ?
#
loop_
_entity_poly.entity_id
_entity_poly.type
_entity_poly.pdbx_seq_one_letter_code
_entity_poly.pdbx_strand_id
1 'polypeptide(L)'
;MNVRNQNRSTAVPPPVATLARAWARRAAVATLARAWDSRATVATLARAWVSRTAVATLARAWESHRLATVATKKTVATKNATALLTLLLIGLLTGCDSDREQLRQIQVRQQRRVEAATTVDHLRESHALFTRLGESDLEAASRQINYHLNAWREQQPVESVEPPRELLASWRRLLPTDDAVQAISQREFQPRDVRHFRLQYLLHKISNWVLDQPVLDPWLQQRVESEQLPDDQQYQLQVASRLFDWVIRNIQLQPLVLQSPAPAAPKLPEGLEFRGGGYRQTSWETLWRGSGDVWQRADLFLQLCRHAGLDACLLALPAGDEGEPQPWMCGVRVGDQIYLFDTRLGLPVPGPDEQGIASLAEARQEPSVLRRLRVAGVFDYPYTSSDIQQCVALLNATPELLSDRMRDLTAGLTGEQRMNLSLDAAATAQRLDAISGVAGVRLWQVPLQARIYQQAIEAALRDNLMLNQWYFAQWGLYDEQTPLGQARWRHLEGRFDDDLEQGTEGARVLYMQLRRPEFELADLQLDVELQQLYDLRRQAGEDPRDYERRIAVMQELLRAAKRTATYWLALMHVDEANWSSAEKWLDGRVLEDPQAGAWYPSARYNLARTQERLENWQRAEQLYKTDGDPQEHGNRIRARLIGP
;
A
#
# COMPACT_ATOMS: atom_id res chain seq x y z
N MET A 1 4.38 80.02 28.78
CA MET A 1 4.06 81.02 27.74
C MET A 1 3.29 80.32 26.64
N ASN A 2 2.01 80.68 26.46
CA ASN A 2 1.09 80.48 25.33
C ASN A 2 0.92 79.07 24.70
N VAL A 3 -0.20 78.36 24.95
CA VAL A 3 -1.60 78.54 24.45
C VAL A 3 -1.81 77.92 23.07
N ARG A 4 -2.54 76.79 23.00
CA ARG A 4 -3.88 76.70 22.35
C ARG A 4 -4.52 75.32 22.54
N ASN A 5 -5.69 75.38 23.18
CA ASN A 5 -6.74 74.38 23.26
C ASN A 5 -7.47 74.28 21.90
N GLN A 6 -7.90 73.10 21.47
CA GLN A 6 -9.22 72.88 20.83
C GLN A 6 -9.55 71.39 20.63
N ASN A 7 -10.58 70.95 21.37
CA ASN A 7 -11.60 69.92 21.10
C ASN A 7 -11.31 68.83 20.05
N ARG A 8 -11.23 67.57 20.50
CA ARG A 8 -11.75 66.42 19.75
C ARG A 8 -12.53 65.46 20.65
N SER A 9 -13.77 65.24 20.21
CA SER A 9 -14.76 64.24 20.60
C SER A 9 -14.15 62.90 21.05
N THR A 10 -14.60 62.42 22.21
CA THR A 10 -14.39 61.07 22.73
C THR A 10 -15.17 60.05 21.89
N ALA A 11 -14.49 59.34 20.99
CA ALA A 11 -14.98 58.11 20.40
C ALA A 11 -14.23 56.93 21.04
N VAL A 12 -14.96 56.10 21.76
CA VAL A 12 -14.48 54.84 22.37
C VAL A 12 -14.06 53.88 21.24
N PRO A 13 -12.84 53.29 21.28
CA PRO A 13 -12.45 52.28 20.29
C PRO A 13 -13.24 50.98 20.53
N PRO A 14 -13.70 50.26 19.48
CA PRO A 14 -14.37 48.99 19.67
C PRO A 14 -13.38 47.93 20.19
N PRO A 15 -13.87 46.94 20.95
CA PRO A 15 -13.01 45.91 21.53
C PRO A 15 -12.33 45.08 20.44
N VAL A 16 -11.10 44.62 20.72
CA VAL A 16 -10.20 43.83 19.85
C VAL A 16 -10.89 42.58 19.25
N ALA A 17 -11.94 42.07 19.89
CA ALA A 17 -12.77 40.98 19.39
C ALA A 17 -13.54 41.31 18.07
N THR A 18 -13.81 42.57 17.79
CA THR A 18 -14.60 42.99 16.61
C THR A 18 -13.73 43.08 15.35
N LEU A 19 -12.44 43.40 15.49
CA LEU A 19 -11.47 43.42 14.38
C LEU A 19 -11.05 42.01 13.96
N ALA A 20 -10.91 41.07 14.90
CA ALA A 20 -10.63 39.65 14.60
C ALA A 20 -11.78 38.98 13.82
N ARG A 21 -13.04 39.31 14.14
CA ARG A 21 -14.22 38.80 13.40
C ARG A 21 -14.36 39.41 12.00
N ALA A 22 -13.94 40.66 11.81
CA ALA A 22 -13.94 41.30 10.50
C ALA A 22 -12.85 40.74 9.57
N TRP A 23 -11.70 40.34 10.13
CA TRP A 23 -10.62 39.69 9.39
C TRP A 23 -10.97 38.24 9.01
N ALA A 24 -11.57 37.48 9.94
CA ALA A 24 -12.08 36.13 9.67
C ALA A 24 -13.20 36.11 8.61
N ARG A 25 -14.08 37.11 8.61
CA ARG A 25 -15.12 37.25 7.57
C ARG A 25 -14.57 37.60 6.19
N ARG A 26 -13.51 38.41 6.10
CA ARG A 26 -12.84 38.70 4.82
C ARG A 26 -12.04 37.52 4.29
N ALA A 27 -11.42 36.73 5.17
CA ALA A 27 -10.75 35.48 4.79
C ALA A 27 -11.76 34.44 4.27
N ALA A 28 -12.89 34.25 4.97
CA ALA A 28 -13.94 33.30 4.56
C ALA A 28 -14.60 33.67 3.21
N VAL A 29 -14.80 34.97 2.93
CA VAL A 29 -15.35 35.44 1.65
C VAL A 29 -14.34 35.26 0.50
N ALA A 30 -13.03 35.37 0.77
CA ALA A 30 -11.98 35.11 -0.23
C ALA A 30 -11.78 33.61 -0.52
N THR A 31 -12.10 32.72 0.44
CA THR A 31 -12.10 31.26 0.25
C THR A 31 -13.36 30.79 -0.49
N LEU A 32 -14.52 31.37 -0.18
CA LEU A 32 -15.78 31.09 -0.89
C LEU A 32 -15.78 31.59 -2.34
N ALA A 33 -15.13 32.72 -2.63
CA ALA A 33 -14.98 33.21 -4.00
C ALA A 33 -14.04 32.33 -4.85
N ARG A 34 -13.08 31.63 -4.24
CA ARG A 34 -12.20 30.66 -4.95
C ARG A 34 -12.86 29.30 -5.15
N ALA A 35 -13.79 28.91 -4.27
CA ALA A 35 -14.55 27.66 -4.42
C ALA A 35 -15.62 27.73 -5.53
N TRP A 36 -16.01 28.93 -5.97
CA TRP A 36 -17.11 29.08 -6.93
C TRP A 36 -16.70 28.95 -8.41
N ASP A 37 -15.41 29.00 -8.73
CA ASP A 37 -14.91 28.98 -10.13
C ASP A 37 -14.31 27.63 -10.57
N SER A 38 -14.39 26.59 -9.75
CA SER A 38 -13.97 25.23 -10.14
C SER A 38 -15.17 24.42 -10.66
N ARG A 39 -15.13 24.00 -11.92
CA ARG A 39 -16.12 23.14 -12.61
C ARG A 39 -16.22 21.69 -12.06
N ALA A 40 -16.09 21.50 -10.76
CA ALA A 40 -16.13 20.18 -10.11
C ALA A 40 -17.53 19.78 -9.58
N THR A 41 -18.50 20.70 -9.55
CA THR A 41 -19.80 20.47 -8.88
C THR A 41 -20.87 19.76 -9.70
N VAL A 42 -20.65 19.54 -11.01
CA VAL A 42 -21.65 18.85 -11.86
C VAL A 42 -21.44 17.33 -11.90
N ALA A 43 -20.21 16.84 -11.67
CA ALA A 43 -19.93 15.40 -11.69
C ALA A 43 -20.36 14.67 -10.39
N THR A 44 -20.47 15.41 -9.29
CA THR A 44 -20.81 14.85 -7.96
C THR A 44 -22.32 14.66 -7.75
N LEU A 45 -23.16 15.43 -8.45
CA LEU A 45 -24.63 15.27 -8.41
C LEU A 45 -25.13 14.07 -9.24
N ALA A 46 -24.31 13.50 -10.13
CA ALA A 46 -24.70 12.36 -10.96
C ALA A 46 -24.48 10.98 -10.29
N ARG A 47 -23.85 10.91 -9.10
CA ARG A 47 -23.52 9.63 -8.44
C ARG A 47 -24.34 9.29 -7.19
N ALA A 48 -25.33 10.10 -6.82
CA ALA A 48 -26.16 9.88 -5.64
C ALA A 48 -27.54 9.23 -5.91
N TRP A 49 -27.75 8.56 -7.06
CA TRP A 49 -29.08 8.02 -7.38
C TRP A 49 -29.07 6.65 -8.08
N VAL A 50 -28.70 5.57 -7.37
CA VAL A 50 -29.28 4.24 -7.58
C VAL A 50 -29.27 3.45 -6.26
N SER A 51 -30.41 3.40 -5.57
CA SER A 51 -30.68 2.41 -4.53
C SER A 51 -31.36 1.17 -5.14
N ARG A 52 -31.06 -0.01 -4.56
CA ARG A 52 -31.38 -1.37 -5.06
C ARG A 52 -32.87 -1.75 -5.14
N THR A 53 -33.81 -0.81 -5.03
CA THR A 53 -35.26 -1.06 -5.15
C THR A 53 -35.88 -0.60 -6.47
N ALA A 54 -35.17 0.18 -7.29
CA ALA A 54 -35.69 0.67 -8.59
C ALA A 54 -35.53 -0.35 -9.75
N VAL A 55 -34.51 -1.21 -9.72
CA VAL A 55 -34.24 -2.17 -10.82
C VAL A 55 -35.23 -3.35 -10.82
N ALA A 56 -35.68 -3.79 -9.64
CA ALA A 56 -36.69 -4.86 -9.54
C ALA A 56 -38.11 -4.40 -9.93
N THR A 57 -38.38 -3.09 -9.89
CA THR A 57 -39.69 -2.50 -10.22
C THR A 57 -39.79 -2.22 -11.73
N LEU A 58 -38.69 -1.82 -12.37
CA LEU A 58 -38.62 -1.64 -13.83
C LEU A 58 -38.63 -2.96 -14.61
N ALA A 59 -38.04 -4.03 -14.06
CA ALA A 59 -38.10 -5.37 -14.66
C ALA A 59 -39.54 -5.95 -14.66
N ARG A 60 -40.33 -5.69 -13.60
CA ARG A 60 -41.74 -6.13 -13.53
C ARG A 60 -42.67 -5.30 -14.42
N ALA A 61 -42.37 -4.01 -14.64
CA ALA A 61 -43.13 -3.15 -15.54
C ALA A 61 -42.89 -3.48 -17.03
N TRP A 62 -41.73 -4.05 -17.36
CA TRP A 62 -41.40 -4.47 -18.74
C TRP A 62 -42.05 -5.82 -19.11
N GLU A 63 -42.16 -6.75 -18.16
CA GLU A 63 -42.84 -8.05 -18.36
C GLU A 63 -44.37 -7.89 -18.48
N SER A 64 -44.98 -6.92 -17.76
CA SER A 64 -46.42 -6.63 -17.86
C SER A 64 -46.81 -5.97 -19.18
N HIS A 65 -45.87 -5.29 -19.86
CA HIS A 65 -46.13 -4.64 -21.15
C HIS A 65 -46.01 -5.59 -22.35
N ARG A 66 -45.33 -6.74 -22.17
CA ARG A 66 -45.07 -7.73 -23.22
C ARG A 66 -46.21 -8.76 -23.39
N LEU A 67 -47.12 -8.86 -22.42
CA LEU A 67 -48.28 -9.77 -22.47
C LEU A 67 -49.59 -9.10 -22.94
N ALA A 68 -49.57 -7.82 -23.31
CA ALA A 68 -50.77 -7.05 -23.71
C ALA A 68 -50.86 -6.74 -25.21
N THR A 69 -50.02 -7.31 -26.06
CA THR A 69 -50.07 -7.13 -27.53
C THR A 69 -50.21 -8.47 -28.27
N VAL A 70 -51.20 -9.25 -27.85
CA VAL A 70 -51.78 -10.35 -28.65
C VAL A 70 -53.30 -10.24 -28.53
N ALA A 71 -53.96 -9.60 -29.51
CA ALA A 71 -55.30 -9.97 -30.02
C ALA A 71 -55.96 -8.84 -30.86
N THR A 72 -56.16 -9.14 -32.15
CA THR A 72 -57.32 -8.79 -33.01
C THR A 72 -57.51 -7.32 -33.44
N LYS A 73 -57.80 -6.94 -34.71
CA LYS A 73 -58.68 -7.48 -35.79
C LYS A 73 -58.13 -7.04 -37.18
N LYS A 74 -58.00 -7.91 -38.22
CA LYS A 74 -58.93 -8.20 -39.37
C LYS A 74 -59.66 -6.95 -39.92
N THR A 75 -59.74 -6.60 -41.22
CA THR A 75 -59.82 -7.30 -42.54
C THR A 75 -59.81 -6.18 -43.64
N VAL A 76 -59.32 -6.27 -44.90
CA VAL A 76 -59.96 -6.83 -46.12
C VAL A 76 -59.00 -6.66 -47.35
N ALA A 77 -58.80 -7.76 -48.06
CA ALA A 77 -58.71 -8.02 -49.51
C ALA A 77 -57.91 -7.15 -50.53
N THR A 78 -56.89 -7.81 -51.09
CA THR A 78 -56.58 -8.05 -52.53
C THR A 78 -56.25 -6.90 -53.50
N LYS A 79 -55.07 -7.08 -54.13
CA LYS A 79 -54.69 -6.89 -55.56
C LYS A 79 -53.46 -6.00 -55.73
N ASN A 80 -52.45 -6.57 -56.41
CA ASN A 80 -51.52 -5.98 -57.38
C ASN A 80 -50.06 -6.35 -57.14
N ALA A 81 -49.74 -7.57 -57.55
CA ALA A 81 -48.40 -8.01 -57.90
C ALA A 81 -48.04 -7.48 -59.30
N THR A 82 -47.62 -6.23 -59.42
CA THR A 82 -47.02 -5.65 -60.66
C THR A 82 -46.29 -4.32 -60.40
N ALA A 83 -45.75 -4.09 -59.19
CA ALA A 83 -45.05 -2.85 -58.84
C ALA A 83 -43.62 -3.04 -58.25
N LEU A 84 -43.07 -4.26 -58.31
CA LEU A 84 -41.80 -4.58 -57.64
C LEU A 84 -40.60 -4.76 -58.60
N LEU A 85 -40.79 -4.60 -59.91
CA LEU A 85 -39.73 -4.77 -60.91
C LEU A 85 -39.18 -3.46 -61.50
N THR A 86 -39.81 -2.31 -61.23
CA THR A 86 -39.34 -1.00 -61.71
C THR A 86 -38.58 -0.18 -60.66
N LEU A 87 -38.69 -0.52 -59.37
CA LEU A 87 -37.97 0.17 -58.27
C LEU A 87 -36.58 -0.42 -57.99
N LEU A 88 -36.27 -1.60 -58.55
CA LEU A 88 -34.98 -2.28 -58.33
C LEU A 88 -33.88 -1.85 -59.32
N LEU A 89 -34.19 -1.02 -60.31
CA LEU A 89 -33.24 -0.55 -61.33
C LEU A 89 -32.79 0.92 -61.19
N ILE A 90 -33.32 1.66 -60.19
CA ILE A 90 -32.89 3.04 -59.89
C ILE A 90 -32.04 3.12 -58.60
N GLY A 91 -31.99 2.05 -57.79
CA GLY A 91 -31.23 2.01 -56.53
C GLY A 91 -29.74 1.65 -56.64
N LEU A 92 -29.17 1.53 -57.85
CA LEU A 92 -27.77 1.11 -58.06
C LEU A 92 -26.80 2.24 -58.40
N LEU A 93 -27.20 3.52 -58.27
CA LEU A 93 -26.32 4.65 -58.58
C LEU A 93 -26.11 5.69 -57.46
N THR A 94 -26.57 5.44 -56.23
CA THR A 94 -26.43 6.40 -55.10
C THR A 94 -25.88 5.81 -53.80
N GLY A 95 -25.18 4.66 -53.85
CA GLY A 95 -24.75 3.90 -52.66
C GLY A 95 -23.24 3.81 -52.39
N CYS A 96 -22.38 4.65 -52.99
CA CYS A 96 -20.92 4.54 -52.82
C CYS A 96 -20.25 5.74 -52.11
N ASP A 97 -21.00 6.78 -51.75
CA ASP A 97 -20.43 8.03 -51.20
C ASP A 97 -20.47 8.09 -49.66
N SER A 98 -21.47 7.47 -49.00
CA SER A 98 -21.57 7.47 -47.54
C SER A 98 -20.51 6.62 -46.85
N ASP A 99 -20.18 5.47 -47.44
CA ASP A 99 -19.22 4.52 -46.86
C ASP A 99 -17.78 5.00 -47.00
N ARG A 100 -17.48 5.72 -48.09
CA ARG A 100 -16.19 6.40 -48.29
C ARG A 100 -15.99 7.56 -47.33
N GLU A 101 -17.03 8.34 -47.05
CA GLU A 101 -16.95 9.45 -46.10
C GLU A 101 -16.84 8.94 -44.65
N GLN A 102 -17.53 7.85 -44.29
CA GLN A 102 -17.34 7.20 -42.99
C GLN A 102 -15.92 6.62 -42.83
N LEU A 103 -15.40 5.93 -43.86
CA LEU A 103 -14.02 5.41 -43.86
C LEU A 103 -12.99 6.53 -43.78
N ARG A 104 -13.22 7.65 -44.48
CA ARG A 104 -12.35 8.83 -44.44
C ARG A 104 -12.40 9.50 -43.07
N GLN A 105 -13.55 9.59 -42.42
CA GLN A 105 -13.67 10.11 -41.05
C GLN A 105 -13.01 9.19 -40.01
N ILE A 106 -13.08 7.87 -40.20
CA ILE A 106 -12.36 6.89 -39.38
C ILE A 106 -10.85 7.04 -39.60
N GLN A 107 -10.39 7.14 -40.84
CA GLN A 107 -8.98 7.37 -41.17
C GLN A 107 -8.48 8.71 -40.64
N VAL A 108 -9.23 9.80 -40.77
CA VAL A 108 -8.85 11.11 -40.23
C VAL A 108 -8.81 11.09 -38.70
N ARG A 109 -9.71 10.35 -38.03
CA ARG A 109 -9.62 10.15 -36.58
C ARG A 109 -8.42 9.29 -36.18
N GLN A 110 -8.12 8.25 -36.94
CA GLN A 110 -6.94 7.41 -36.73
C GLN A 110 -5.65 8.21 -36.97
N GLN A 111 -5.60 9.01 -38.03
CA GLN A 111 -4.45 9.84 -38.41
C GLN A 111 -4.25 10.99 -37.41
N ARG A 112 -5.32 11.61 -36.91
CA ARG A 112 -5.24 12.57 -35.79
C ARG A 112 -4.84 11.92 -34.47
N ARG A 113 -5.26 10.67 -34.21
CA ARG A 113 -4.78 9.90 -33.04
C ARG A 113 -3.29 9.58 -33.17
N VAL A 114 -2.83 9.20 -34.35
CA VAL A 114 -1.42 8.94 -34.64
C VAL A 114 -0.61 10.24 -34.54
N GLU A 115 -1.07 11.35 -35.12
CA GLU A 115 -0.42 12.66 -35.02
C GLU A 115 -0.37 13.17 -33.57
N ALA A 116 -1.46 13.05 -32.81
CA ALA A 116 -1.49 13.37 -31.38
C ALA A 116 -0.59 12.43 -30.55
N ALA A 117 -0.54 11.14 -30.88
CA ALA A 117 0.37 10.18 -30.24
C ALA A 117 1.85 10.42 -30.58
N THR A 118 2.15 11.06 -31.72
CA THR A 118 3.52 11.48 -32.07
C THR A 118 3.96 12.79 -31.43
N THR A 119 3.05 13.60 -30.85
CA THR A 119 3.42 14.86 -30.16
C THR A 119 3.45 14.75 -28.64
N VAL A 120 2.86 13.71 -28.06
CA VAL A 120 2.76 13.54 -26.60
C VAL A 120 3.89 12.65 -26.10
N ASP A 121 4.66 13.13 -25.12
CA ASP A 121 5.60 12.31 -24.36
C ASP A 121 4.82 11.41 -23.40
N HIS A 122 4.35 10.28 -23.93
CA HIS A 122 3.52 9.33 -23.21
C HIS A 122 4.17 8.78 -21.93
N LEU A 123 5.50 8.67 -21.90
CA LEU A 123 6.20 8.20 -20.70
C LEU A 123 6.18 9.26 -19.61
N ARG A 124 6.43 10.53 -19.97
CA ARG A 124 6.34 11.66 -19.04
C ARG A 124 4.93 11.83 -18.48
N GLU A 125 3.91 11.72 -19.31
CA GLU A 125 2.50 11.79 -18.86
C GLU A 125 2.17 10.64 -17.90
N SER A 126 2.60 9.41 -18.23
CA SER A 126 2.41 8.25 -17.33
C SER A 126 3.07 8.49 -15.98
N HIS A 127 4.30 9.00 -15.97
CA HIS A 127 5.02 9.34 -14.75
C HIS A 127 4.32 10.43 -13.93
N ALA A 128 3.83 11.48 -14.58
CA ALA A 128 3.06 12.54 -13.91
C ALA A 128 1.76 12.02 -13.28
N LEU A 129 1.12 11.02 -13.90
CA LEU A 129 -0.05 10.35 -13.32
C LEU A 129 0.35 9.44 -12.15
N PHE A 130 1.50 8.75 -12.21
CA PHE A 130 1.99 7.92 -11.11
C PHE A 130 2.19 8.70 -9.82
N THR A 131 2.78 9.89 -9.89
CA THR A 131 3.04 10.73 -8.70
C THR A 131 1.76 11.25 -8.04
N ARG A 132 0.63 11.20 -8.75
CA ARG A 132 -0.69 11.63 -8.25
C ARG A 132 -1.61 10.45 -7.89
N LEU A 133 -1.10 9.21 -7.92
CA LEU A 133 -1.88 8.02 -7.59
C LEU A 133 -2.44 8.03 -6.16
N GLY A 134 -1.77 8.71 -5.23
CA GLY A 134 -2.26 8.87 -3.86
C GLY A 134 -3.49 9.77 -3.73
N GLU A 135 -3.71 10.67 -4.69
CA GLU A 135 -4.74 11.71 -4.67
C GLU A 135 -5.90 11.41 -5.64
N SER A 136 -5.74 10.40 -6.50
CA SER A 136 -6.62 10.15 -7.63
C SER A 136 -7.59 9.00 -7.39
N ASP A 137 -8.75 9.06 -8.04
CA ASP A 137 -9.61 7.88 -8.23
C ASP A 137 -8.82 6.83 -9.02
N LEU A 138 -8.43 5.75 -8.34
CA LEU A 138 -7.56 4.71 -8.89
C LEU A 138 -8.13 4.11 -10.17
N GLU A 139 -9.45 3.98 -10.30
CA GLU A 139 -10.07 3.40 -11.50
C GLU A 139 -9.93 4.36 -12.69
N ALA A 140 -10.16 5.66 -12.45
CA ALA A 140 -9.98 6.69 -13.46
C ALA A 140 -8.50 6.85 -13.86
N ALA A 141 -7.60 6.89 -12.88
CA ALA A 141 -6.16 6.97 -13.09
C ALA A 141 -5.65 5.75 -13.86
N SER A 142 -6.13 4.54 -13.53
CA SER A 142 -5.74 3.31 -14.20
C SER A 142 -6.01 3.34 -15.70
N ARG A 143 -7.17 3.88 -16.12
CA ARG A 143 -7.51 4.01 -17.54
C ARG A 143 -6.55 4.94 -18.28
N GLN A 144 -6.23 6.09 -17.69
CA GLN A 144 -5.34 7.08 -18.31
C GLN A 144 -3.90 6.57 -18.37
N ILE A 145 -3.39 6.02 -17.26
CA ILE A 145 -2.06 5.43 -17.18
C ILE A 145 -1.89 4.34 -18.25
N ASN A 146 -2.80 3.37 -18.31
CA ASN A 146 -2.68 2.29 -19.29
C ASN A 146 -2.77 2.79 -20.73
N TYR A 147 -3.58 3.81 -21.01
CA TYR A 147 -3.62 4.44 -22.33
C TYR A 147 -2.24 5.00 -22.72
N HIS A 148 -1.61 5.79 -21.85
CA HIS A 148 -0.30 6.37 -22.15
C HIS A 148 0.79 5.31 -22.23
N LEU A 149 0.82 4.34 -21.31
CA LEU A 149 1.82 3.27 -21.32
C LEU A 149 1.71 2.39 -22.56
N ASN A 150 0.49 2.03 -23.00
CA ASN A 150 0.31 1.23 -24.20
C ASN A 150 0.68 2.02 -25.47
N ALA A 151 0.35 3.30 -25.56
CA ALA A 151 0.79 4.15 -26.66
C ALA A 151 2.33 4.31 -26.72
N TRP A 152 2.98 4.46 -25.56
CA TRP A 152 4.45 4.44 -25.48
C TRP A 152 5.01 3.08 -25.92
N ARG A 153 4.39 1.98 -25.49
CA ARG A 153 4.82 0.61 -25.77
C ARG A 153 4.73 0.22 -27.25
N GLU A 154 3.74 0.74 -27.97
CA GLU A 154 3.58 0.56 -29.42
C GLU A 154 4.80 1.07 -30.21
N GLN A 155 5.51 2.07 -29.67
CA GLN A 155 6.70 2.66 -30.29
C GLN A 155 8.00 1.94 -29.94
N GLN A 156 7.98 1.00 -28.98
CA GLN A 156 9.17 0.29 -28.53
C GLN A 156 9.46 -0.96 -29.37
N PRO A 157 10.75 -1.31 -29.58
CA PRO A 157 11.12 -2.54 -30.26
C PRO A 157 10.57 -3.77 -29.53
N VAL A 158 10.32 -4.83 -30.28
CA VAL A 158 9.91 -6.11 -29.73
C VAL A 158 11.16 -6.90 -29.38
N GLU A 159 11.49 -6.92 -28.10
CA GLU A 159 12.53 -7.81 -27.58
C GLU A 159 11.85 -8.96 -26.85
N SER A 160 12.05 -10.18 -27.35
CA SER A 160 11.54 -11.40 -26.75
C SER A 160 12.63 -12.01 -25.88
N VAL A 161 12.42 -12.03 -24.57
CA VAL A 161 13.29 -12.73 -23.64
C VAL A 161 12.67 -14.08 -23.34
N GLU A 162 13.50 -15.13 -23.33
CA GLU A 162 13.02 -16.48 -23.01
C GLU A 162 12.50 -16.50 -21.56
N PRO A 163 11.24 -16.90 -21.33
CA PRO A 163 10.66 -16.92 -20.00
C PRO A 163 11.35 -17.99 -19.13
N PRO A 164 11.61 -17.71 -17.83
CA PRO A 164 12.32 -18.64 -16.95
C PRO A 164 11.41 -19.81 -16.50
N ARG A 165 11.11 -20.73 -17.42
CA ARG A 165 10.11 -21.81 -17.24
C ARG A 165 10.37 -22.67 -16.01
N GLU A 166 11.63 -22.97 -15.69
CA GLU A 166 12.01 -23.75 -14.51
C GLU A 166 11.62 -23.05 -13.21
N LEU A 167 11.87 -21.74 -13.11
CA LEU A 167 11.44 -20.94 -11.97
C LEU A 167 9.91 -20.86 -11.89
N LEU A 168 9.24 -20.62 -13.03
CA LEU A 168 7.78 -20.54 -13.11
C LEU A 168 7.08 -21.84 -12.68
N ALA A 169 7.73 -23.00 -12.85
CA ALA A 169 7.21 -24.28 -12.35
C ALA A 169 7.00 -24.30 -10.83
N SER A 170 7.64 -23.40 -10.08
CA SER A 170 7.41 -23.20 -8.64
C SER A 170 5.97 -22.79 -8.31
N TRP A 171 5.28 -22.15 -9.26
CA TRP A 171 3.89 -21.68 -9.10
C TRP A 171 2.84 -22.63 -9.66
N ARG A 172 3.23 -23.77 -10.28
CA ARG A 172 2.33 -24.64 -11.06
C ARG A 172 1.02 -25.03 -10.36
N ARG A 173 1.01 -25.07 -9.01
CA ARG A 173 -0.19 -25.36 -8.19
C ARG A 173 -1.18 -24.20 -8.17
N LEU A 174 -0.69 -22.95 -8.19
CA LEU A 174 -1.49 -21.72 -8.08
C LEU A 174 -1.71 -21.03 -9.43
N LEU A 175 -0.76 -21.14 -10.34
CA LEU A 175 -0.79 -20.60 -11.68
C LEU A 175 -0.03 -21.58 -12.60
N PRO A 176 -0.72 -22.29 -13.50
CA PRO A 176 -0.08 -23.20 -14.45
C PRO A 176 1.07 -22.50 -15.20
N THR A 177 2.16 -23.23 -15.45
CA THR A 177 3.39 -22.64 -16.03
C THR A 177 3.13 -21.92 -17.36
N ASP A 178 2.30 -22.49 -18.23
CA ASP A 178 1.99 -21.86 -19.53
C ASP A 178 1.13 -20.60 -19.37
N ASP A 179 0.20 -20.57 -18.42
CA ASP A 179 -0.57 -19.36 -18.08
C ASP A 179 0.35 -18.27 -17.49
N ALA A 180 1.34 -18.67 -16.69
CA ALA A 180 2.35 -17.76 -16.16
C ALA A 180 3.20 -17.18 -17.29
N VAL A 181 3.69 -18.02 -18.21
CA VAL A 181 4.43 -17.61 -19.42
C VAL A 181 3.59 -16.61 -20.23
N GLN A 182 2.32 -16.94 -20.50
CA GLN A 182 1.44 -16.03 -21.22
C GLN A 182 1.28 -14.69 -20.49
N ALA A 183 1.10 -14.70 -19.18
CA ALA A 183 0.90 -13.47 -18.39
C ALA A 183 2.13 -12.55 -18.37
N ILE A 184 3.35 -13.11 -18.37
CA ILE A 184 4.59 -12.33 -18.35
C ILE A 184 4.98 -11.81 -19.74
N SER A 185 4.65 -12.56 -20.80
CA SER A 185 4.92 -12.20 -22.20
C SER A 185 3.85 -11.28 -22.81
N GLN A 186 2.77 -10.97 -22.09
CA GLN A 186 1.78 -9.98 -22.52
C GLN A 186 2.44 -8.60 -22.71
N ARG A 187 2.30 -8.06 -23.92
CA ARG A 187 2.85 -6.75 -24.28
C ARG A 187 2.04 -5.57 -23.75
N GLU A 188 0.73 -5.71 -23.68
CA GLU A 188 -0.18 -4.65 -23.25
C GLU A 188 -0.21 -4.53 -21.72
N PHE A 189 -0.08 -3.31 -21.23
CA PHE A 189 -0.33 -2.96 -19.85
C PHE A 189 -1.82 -3.13 -19.50
N GLN A 190 -2.05 -3.76 -18.36
CA GLN A 190 -3.33 -4.16 -17.82
C GLN A 190 -3.71 -3.33 -16.59
N PRO A 191 -5.00 -3.24 -16.19
CA PRO A 191 -5.40 -2.51 -14.97
C PRO A 191 -4.65 -2.93 -13.70
N ARG A 192 -4.28 -4.21 -13.59
CA ARG A 192 -3.49 -4.75 -12.46
C ARG A 192 -2.08 -4.17 -12.38
N ASP A 193 -1.52 -3.74 -13.50
CA ASP A 193 -0.18 -3.16 -13.55
C ASP A 193 -0.13 -1.81 -12.81
N VAL A 194 -1.24 -1.07 -12.78
CA VAL A 194 -1.34 0.20 -12.04
C VAL A 194 -1.24 -0.02 -10.53
N ARG A 195 -1.83 -1.11 -10.02
CA ARG A 195 -1.68 -1.52 -8.61
C ARG A 195 -0.23 -1.88 -8.29
N HIS A 196 0.45 -2.57 -9.22
CA HIS A 196 1.88 -2.85 -9.10
C HIS A 196 2.71 -1.57 -9.06
N PHE A 197 2.51 -0.64 -10.01
CA PHE A 197 3.22 0.64 -10.04
C PHE A 197 3.07 1.41 -8.74
N ARG A 198 1.86 1.44 -8.19
CA ARG A 198 1.59 2.15 -6.95
C ARG A 198 2.42 1.63 -5.78
N LEU A 199 2.48 0.31 -5.62
CA LEU A 199 3.32 -0.31 -4.61
C LEU A 199 4.80 0.01 -4.88
N GLN A 200 5.26 -0.20 -6.12
CA GLN A 200 6.66 0.03 -6.47
C GLN A 200 7.08 1.49 -6.28
N TYR A 201 6.18 2.44 -6.54
CA TYR A 201 6.40 3.86 -6.31
C TYR A 201 6.67 4.16 -4.84
N LEU A 202 5.82 3.68 -3.93
CA LEU A 202 6.03 3.92 -2.50
C LEU A 202 7.29 3.21 -2.01
N LEU A 203 7.54 1.97 -2.43
CA LEU A 203 8.77 1.26 -2.05
C LEU A 203 10.02 1.97 -2.55
N HIS A 204 10.00 2.53 -3.76
CA HIS A 204 11.09 3.34 -4.29
C HIS A 204 11.30 4.62 -3.47
N LYS A 205 10.21 5.34 -3.14
CA LYS A 205 10.30 6.54 -2.29
C LYS A 205 10.89 6.21 -0.93
N ILE A 206 10.38 5.16 -0.27
CA ILE A 206 10.89 4.67 1.02
C ILE A 206 12.36 4.31 0.92
N SER A 207 12.74 3.51 -0.07
CA SER A 207 14.14 3.14 -0.28
C SER A 207 15.04 4.37 -0.39
N ASN A 208 14.64 5.40 -1.16
CA ASN A 208 15.46 6.59 -1.31
C ASN A 208 15.58 7.39 -0.01
N TRP A 209 14.44 7.80 0.58
CA TRP A 209 14.50 8.70 1.73
C TRP A 209 15.08 8.03 2.98
N VAL A 210 14.94 6.71 3.13
CA VAL A 210 15.60 5.95 4.22
C VAL A 210 17.12 5.90 4.03
N LEU A 211 17.59 5.78 2.79
CA LEU A 211 19.02 5.74 2.48
C LEU A 211 19.67 7.12 2.47
N ASP A 212 18.90 8.18 2.21
CA ASP A 212 19.34 9.58 2.32
C ASP A 212 19.59 10.03 3.76
N GLN A 213 19.07 9.29 4.75
CA GLN A 213 19.32 9.62 6.17
C GLN A 213 20.81 9.46 6.49
N PRO A 214 21.42 10.36 7.27
CA PRO A 214 22.86 10.33 7.49
C PRO A 214 23.33 9.18 8.40
N VAL A 215 22.48 8.68 9.31
CA VAL A 215 22.95 7.85 10.43
C VAL A 215 22.17 6.54 10.53
N LEU A 216 22.88 5.41 10.38
CA LEU A 216 22.40 4.09 10.78
C LEU A 216 22.32 4.00 12.30
N ASP A 217 21.47 3.12 12.82
CA ASP A 217 21.45 2.80 14.24
C ASP A 217 22.84 2.44 14.78
N PRO A 218 23.37 3.10 15.83
CA PRO A 218 24.73 2.86 16.32
C PRO A 218 25.01 1.39 16.62
N TRP A 219 24.02 0.69 17.19
CA TRP A 219 24.12 -0.74 17.44
C TRP A 219 24.19 -1.57 16.15
N LEU A 220 23.45 -1.19 15.10
CA LEU A 220 23.59 -1.81 13.78
C LEU A 220 24.91 -1.41 13.11
N GLN A 221 25.32 -0.14 13.20
CA GLN A 221 26.54 0.39 12.60
C GLN A 221 27.75 -0.36 13.13
N GLN A 222 27.86 -0.53 14.46
CA GLN A 222 28.94 -1.28 15.09
C GLN A 222 29.01 -2.72 14.56
N ARG A 223 27.86 -3.37 14.37
CA ARG A 223 27.81 -4.74 13.83
C ARG A 223 28.27 -4.79 12.39
N VAL A 224 27.75 -3.91 11.55
CA VAL A 224 28.17 -3.86 10.15
C VAL A 224 29.66 -3.56 10.05
N GLU A 225 30.20 -2.62 10.85
CA GLU A 225 31.64 -2.32 10.91
C GLU A 225 32.49 -3.50 11.40
N SER A 226 31.98 -4.33 12.30
CA SER A 226 32.72 -5.49 12.81
C SER A 226 32.95 -6.59 11.76
N GLU A 227 32.21 -6.59 10.65
CA GLU A 227 32.43 -7.51 9.53
C GLU A 227 33.72 -7.22 8.75
N GLN A 228 34.22 -5.98 8.79
CA GLN A 228 35.45 -5.56 8.11
C GLN A 228 35.46 -5.89 6.60
N LEU A 229 34.31 -5.69 5.93
CA LEU A 229 34.14 -6.01 4.51
C LEU A 229 34.80 -4.96 3.60
N PRO A 230 35.10 -5.31 2.34
CA PRO A 230 35.41 -4.33 1.31
C PRO A 230 34.35 -3.23 1.21
N ASP A 231 34.75 -2.00 0.85
CA ASP A 231 33.88 -0.81 0.90
C ASP A 231 32.52 -1.00 0.19
N ASP A 232 32.49 -1.67 -0.96
CA ASP A 232 31.25 -1.92 -1.72
C ASP A 232 30.32 -2.91 -0.99
N GLN A 233 30.89 -3.98 -0.42
CA GLN A 233 30.17 -4.98 0.36
C GLN A 233 29.70 -4.41 1.70
N GLN A 234 30.53 -3.61 2.35
CA GLN A 234 30.20 -2.87 3.56
C GLN A 234 29.00 -1.96 3.32
N TYR A 235 29.00 -1.20 2.22
CA TYR A 235 27.88 -0.37 1.83
C TYR A 235 26.61 -1.19 1.57
N GLN A 236 26.70 -2.33 0.86
CA GLN A 236 25.55 -3.21 0.64
C GLN A 236 24.93 -3.72 1.95
N LEU A 237 25.77 -4.13 2.91
CA LEU A 237 25.29 -4.61 4.22
C LEU A 237 24.69 -3.48 5.06
N GLN A 238 25.24 -2.27 4.99
CA GLN A 238 24.64 -1.07 5.61
C GLN A 238 23.26 -0.76 5.02
N VAL A 239 23.14 -0.78 3.69
CA VAL A 239 21.86 -0.57 2.98
C VAL A 239 20.82 -1.61 3.42
N ALA A 240 21.18 -2.89 3.43
CA ALA A 240 20.30 -3.96 3.90
C ALA A 240 19.84 -3.74 5.35
N SER A 241 20.78 -3.37 6.23
CA SER A 241 20.50 -3.13 7.65
C SER A 241 19.56 -1.93 7.88
N ARG A 242 19.72 -0.84 7.11
CA ARG A 242 18.82 0.33 7.16
C ARG A 242 17.40 -0.02 6.75
N LEU A 243 17.26 -0.72 5.63
CA LEU A 243 15.95 -1.11 5.10
C LEU A 243 15.26 -2.11 6.02
N PHE A 244 16.01 -3.06 6.58
CA PHE A 244 15.51 -3.99 7.57
C PHE A 244 15.00 -3.27 8.82
N ASP A 245 15.81 -2.38 9.40
CA ASP A 245 15.45 -1.60 10.59
C ASP A 245 14.18 -0.78 10.36
N TRP A 246 14.06 -0.14 9.19
CA TRP A 246 12.85 0.59 8.81
C TRP A 246 11.60 -0.31 8.82
N VAL A 247 11.68 -1.51 8.22
CA VAL A 247 10.56 -2.47 8.20
C VAL A 247 10.15 -2.87 9.62
N ILE A 248 11.11 -3.18 10.49
CA ILE A 248 10.82 -3.61 11.87
C ILE A 248 10.16 -2.50 12.68
N ARG A 249 10.60 -1.24 12.51
CA ARG A 249 10.01 -0.08 13.20
C ARG A 249 8.63 0.30 12.68
N ASN A 250 8.40 0.18 11.36
CA ASN A 250 7.21 0.73 10.70
C ASN A 250 6.09 -0.28 10.45
N ILE A 251 6.39 -1.58 10.44
CA ILE A 251 5.40 -2.64 10.22
C ILE A 251 5.20 -3.40 11.52
N GLN A 252 4.06 -3.22 12.18
CA GLN A 252 3.75 -3.97 13.39
C GLN A 252 3.67 -5.48 13.13
N LEU A 253 4.37 -6.28 13.95
CA LEU A 253 4.28 -7.73 13.90
C LEU A 253 2.91 -8.19 14.41
N GLN A 254 2.26 -9.03 13.63
CA GLN A 254 1.07 -9.77 14.02
C GLN A 254 1.39 -11.26 14.14
N PRO A 255 0.68 -12.00 15.02
CA PRO A 255 0.76 -13.46 15.04
C PRO A 255 0.37 -14.10 13.71
N LEU A 256 0.97 -15.24 13.36
CA LEU A 256 0.57 -16.02 12.19
C LEU A 256 -0.89 -16.50 12.32
N VAL A 257 -1.29 -16.89 13.52
CA VAL A 257 -2.67 -17.28 13.86
C VAL A 257 -3.31 -16.18 14.69
N LEU A 258 -4.34 -15.55 14.13
CA LEU A 258 -5.09 -14.49 14.81
C LEU A 258 -6.16 -15.08 15.73
N GLN A 259 -6.16 -14.67 17.00
CA GLN A 259 -7.10 -15.14 18.02
C GLN A 259 -8.39 -14.31 18.09
N SER A 260 -8.44 -13.16 17.40
CA SER A 260 -9.62 -12.29 17.46
C SER A 260 -10.83 -12.93 16.75
N PRO A 261 -12.05 -12.71 17.25
CA PRO A 261 -13.26 -13.29 16.67
C PRO A 261 -13.48 -12.80 15.24
N ALA A 262 -13.97 -13.69 14.39
CA ALA A 262 -14.27 -13.43 13.00
C ALA A 262 -15.59 -14.10 12.59
N PRO A 263 -16.28 -13.58 11.55
CA PRO A 263 -17.45 -14.23 10.99
C PRO A 263 -17.10 -15.59 10.37
N ALA A 264 -18.11 -16.35 9.98
CA ALA A 264 -17.93 -17.61 9.27
C ALA A 264 -17.01 -17.44 8.05
N ALA A 265 -16.07 -18.37 7.91
CA ALA A 265 -15.09 -18.34 6.83
C ALA A 265 -15.80 -18.39 5.46
N PRO A 266 -15.48 -17.48 4.52
CA PRO A 266 -15.94 -17.59 3.15
C PRO A 266 -15.28 -18.80 2.48
N LYS A 267 -15.85 -19.26 1.35
CA LYS A 267 -15.22 -20.28 0.51
C LYS A 267 -14.01 -19.67 -0.17
N LEU A 268 -12.84 -20.26 0.04
CA LEU A 268 -11.57 -19.84 -0.55
C LEU A 268 -11.03 -20.90 -1.52
N PRO A 269 -10.35 -20.50 -2.60
CA PRO A 269 -9.73 -21.41 -3.57
C PRO A 269 -8.40 -21.97 -3.07
N GLU A 270 -7.83 -22.95 -3.78
CA GLU A 270 -6.46 -23.46 -3.61
C GLU A 270 -6.06 -23.86 -2.18
N GLY A 271 -7.02 -24.34 -1.37
CA GLY A 271 -6.77 -24.75 0.02
C GLY A 271 -6.39 -23.59 0.96
N LEU A 272 -6.61 -22.33 0.54
CA LEU A 272 -6.35 -21.17 1.37
C LEU A 272 -7.30 -21.12 2.57
N GLU A 273 -6.78 -20.69 3.71
CA GLU A 273 -7.54 -20.54 4.94
C GLU A 273 -7.96 -19.08 5.15
N PHE A 274 -9.14 -18.89 5.75
CA PHE A 274 -9.60 -17.55 6.10
C PHE A 274 -8.67 -16.96 7.16
N ARG A 275 -8.07 -15.81 6.83
CA ARG A 275 -7.06 -15.13 7.65
C ARG A 275 -5.75 -15.92 7.83
N GLY A 276 -5.43 -16.79 6.86
CA GLY A 276 -4.19 -17.56 6.85
C GLY A 276 -2.92 -16.70 6.89
N GLY A 277 -1.91 -17.19 7.60
CA GLY A 277 -0.61 -16.50 7.75
C GLY A 277 0.12 -16.34 6.41
N GLY A 278 0.84 -15.23 6.27
CA GLY A 278 1.60 -14.83 5.10
C GLY A 278 0.77 -14.17 4.00
N TYR A 279 -0.41 -14.70 3.69
CA TYR A 279 -1.20 -14.26 2.54
C TYR A 279 -2.50 -13.53 2.88
N ARG A 280 -2.86 -13.35 4.17
CA ARG A 280 -4.08 -12.61 4.56
C ARG A 280 -4.10 -11.13 4.18
N GLN A 281 -2.96 -10.58 3.79
CA GLN A 281 -2.78 -9.22 3.28
C GLN A 281 -1.76 -9.28 2.14
N THR A 282 -1.98 -8.45 1.13
CA THR A 282 -1.00 -8.17 0.08
C THR A 282 0.15 -7.31 0.60
N SER A 283 1.23 -7.20 -0.16
CA SER A 283 2.34 -6.27 0.14
C SER A 283 1.86 -4.82 0.26
N TRP A 284 0.93 -4.42 -0.63
CA TRP A 284 0.28 -3.11 -0.57
C TRP A 284 -0.41 -2.89 0.77
N GLU A 285 -1.30 -3.81 1.16
CA GLU A 285 -2.04 -3.69 2.42
C GLU A 285 -1.12 -3.70 3.63
N THR A 286 -0.09 -4.55 3.63
CA THR A 286 0.90 -4.63 4.71
C THR A 286 1.63 -3.30 4.90
N LEU A 287 2.15 -2.73 3.80
CA LEU A 287 2.84 -1.44 3.80
C LEU A 287 1.90 -0.32 4.26
N TRP A 288 0.73 -0.27 3.62
CA TRP A 288 -0.25 0.79 3.80
C TRP A 288 -0.79 0.85 5.22
N ARG A 289 -1.21 -0.31 5.75
CA ARG A 289 -1.76 -0.44 7.10
C ARG A 289 -0.69 -0.44 8.19
N GLY A 290 0.59 -0.56 7.83
CA GLY A 290 1.70 -0.59 8.79
C GLY A 290 1.65 -1.79 9.74
N SER A 291 1.11 -2.93 9.29
CA SER A 291 1.03 -4.15 10.09
C SER A 291 0.98 -5.41 9.23
N GLY A 292 1.59 -6.48 9.72
CA GLY A 292 1.58 -7.79 9.06
C GLY A 292 2.28 -8.86 9.89
N ASP A 293 2.16 -10.11 9.48
CA ASP A 293 2.93 -11.20 10.09
C ASP A 293 4.40 -11.24 9.63
N VAL A 294 5.15 -12.22 10.13
CA VAL A 294 6.58 -12.43 9.83
C VAL A 294 6.85 -12.49 8.32
N TRP A 295 5.98 -13.16 7.56
CA TRP A 295 6.17 -13.35 6.13
C TRP A 295 5.82 -12.08 5.37
N GLN A 296 4.80 -11.35 5.81
CA GLN A 296 4.45 -10.05 5.23
C GLN A 296 5.53 -8.99 5.48
N ARG A 297 6.21 -9.03 6.63
CA ARG A 297 7.43 -8.24 6.87
C ARG A 297 8.59 -8.67 5.97
N ALA A 298 8.81 -9.97 5.83
CA ALA A 298 9.84 -10.52 4.95
C ALA A 298 9.64 -10.06 3.50
N ASP A 299 8.41 -10.16 3.00
CA ASP A 299 8.01 -9.68 1.68
C ASP A 299 8.42 -8.22 1.43
N LEU A 300 8.05 -7.30 2.32
CA LEU A 300 8.42 -5.89 2.18
C LEU A 300 9.93 -5.66 2.25
N PHE A 301 10.63 -6.34 3.16
CA PHE A 301 12.09 -6.23 3.27
C PHE A 301 12.80 -6.66 1.98
N LEU A 302 12.42 -7.81 1.42
CA LEU A 302 13.00 -8.31 0.16
C LEU A 302 12.71 -7.37 -1.02
N GLN A 303 11.50 -6.79 -1.09
CA GLN A 303 11.18 -5.83 -2.14
C GLN A 303 11.95 -4.51 -2.00
N LEU A 304 12.18 -4.01 -0.79
CA LEU A 304 13.03 -2.84 -0.54
C LEU A 304 14.48 -3.11 -0.92
N CYS A 305 15.05 -4.27 -0.57
CA CYS A 305 16.37 -4.68 -1.01
C CYS A 305 16.50 -4.66 -2.54
N ARG A 306 15.49 -5.16 -3.28
CA ARG A 306 15.47 -5.10 -4.75
C ARG A 306 15.46 -3.67 -5.30
N HIS A 307 14.73 -2.74 -4.67
CA HIS A 307 14.76 -1.32 -5.06
C HIS A 307 16.14 -0.70 -4.85
N ALA A 308 16.85 -1.12 -3.81
CA ALA A 308 18.22 -0.71 -3.55
C ALA A 308 19.28 -1.49 -4.37
N GLY A 309 18.87 -2.37 -5.27
CA GLY A 309 19.77 -3.14 -6.14
C GLY A 309 20.48 -4.31 -5.45
N LEU A 310 19.97 -4.77 -4.30
CA LEU A 310 20.50 -5.91 -3.57
C LEU A 310 19.77 -7.21 -3.96
N ASP A 311 20.53 -8.29 -4.14
CA ASP A 311 19.96 -9.63 -4.28
C ASP A 311 19.54 -10.13 -2.91
N ALA A 312 18.24 -10.37 -2.71
CA ALA A 312 17.69 -10.86 -1.47
C ALA A 312 16.69 -12.00 -1.72
N CYS A 313 16.62 -12.95 -0.80
CA CYS A 313 15.71 -14.09 -0.87
C CYS A 313 15.17 -14.47 0.51
N LEU A 314 14.07 -15.22 0.52
CA LEU A 314 13.62 -15.93 1.72
C LEU A 314 14.23 -17.32 1.70
N LEU A 315 15.15 -17.61 2.62
CA LEU A 315 15.68 -18.95 2.81
C LEU A 315 14.59 -19.85 3.38
N ALA A 316 14.54 -21.07 2.87
CA ALA A 316 13.61 -22.10 3.31
C ALA A 316 14.33 -23.43 3.53
N LEU A 317 13.86 -24.21 4.50
CA LEU A 317 14.31 -25.57 4.66
C LEU A 317 13.72 -26.43 3.53
N PRO A 318 14.51 -27.34 2.93
CA PRO A 318 13.99 -28.25 1.93
C PRO A 318 12.88 -29.10 2.56
N ALA A 319 11.76 -29.20 1.86
CA ALA A 319 10.85 -30.31 2.09
C ALA A 319 11.34 -31.52 1.28
N GLY A 320 10.91 -32.74 1.64
CA GLY A 320 11.13 -33.90 0.78
C GLY A 320 10.57 -33.70 -0.63
N ASP A 321 10.84 -34.63 -1.55
CA ASP A 321 10.68 -34.46 -3.02
C ASP A 321 9.37 -33.84 -3.53
N GLU A 322 8.25 -33.92 -2.79
CA GLU A 322 6.93 -33.38 -3.18
C GLU A 322 6.40 -32.22 -2.31
N GLY A 323 7.11 -31.86 -1.25
CA GLY A 323 6.69 -30.84 -0.29
C GLY A 323 7.03 -29.40 -0.71
N GLU A 324 6.30 -28.44 -0.15
CA GLU A 324 6.68 -27.03 -0.26
C GLU A 324 7.81 -26.72 0.74
N PRO A 325 8.91 -26.07 0.31
CA PRO A 325 9.98 -25.66 1.21
C PRO A 325 9.41 -24.82 2.35
N GLN A 326 9.84 -25.13 3.57
CA GLN A 326 9.36 -24.44 4.77
C GLN A 326 10.09 -23.10 4.91
N PRO A 327 9.40 -21.95 4.78
CA PRO A 327 10.04 -20.66 4.92
C PRO A 327 10.71 -20.49 6.29
N TRP A 328 11.88 -19.86 6.30
CA TRP A 328 12.69 -19.72 7.49
C TRP A 328 13.11 -18.28 7.78
N MET A 329 13.96 -17.69 6.94
CA MET A 329 14.66 -16.43 7.27
C MET A 329 15.03 -15.63 6.02
N CYS A 330 15.04 -14.30 6.12
CA CYS A 330 15.52 -13.47 5.01
C CYS A 330 17.04 -13.54 4.89
N GLY A 331 17.53 -13.68 3.66
CA GLY A 331 18.94 -13.64 3.31
C GLY A 331 19.22 -12.52 2.30
N VAL A 332 20.28 -11.75 2.52
CA VAL A 332 20.77 -10.74 1.57
C VAL A 332 22.16 -11.12 1.11
N ARG A 333 22.36 -11.23 -0.21
CA ARG A 333 23.66 -11.54 -0.80
C ARG A 333 24.56 -10.31 -0.76
N VAL A 334 25.74 -10.46 -0.16
CA VAL A 334 26.81 -9.47 -0.13
C VAL A 334 28.10 -10.20 -0.49
N GLY A 335 28.73 -9.84 -1.62
CA GLY A 335 29.79 -10.65 -2.21
C GLY A 335 29.34 -12.10 -2.46
N ASP A 336 30.13 -13.06 -1.98
CA ASP A 336 29.87 -14.51 -2.10
C ASP A 336 29.22 -15.11 -0.84
N GLN A 337 28.60 -14.26 -0.01
CA GLN A 337 27.92 -14.67 1.22
C GLN A 337 26.46 -14.21 1.24
N ILE A 338 25.64 -14.88 2.05
CA ILE A 338 24.25 -14.47 2.34
C ILE A 338 24.19 -14.12 3.83
N TYR A 339 23.92 -12.86 4.15
CA TYR A 339 23.74 -12.34 5.51
C TYR A 339 22.30 -12.53 5.98
N LEU A 340 22.12 -12.86 7.26
CA LEU A 340 20.86 -13.37 7.81
C LEU A 340 20.07 -12.32 8.60
N PHE A 341 18.79 -12.19 8.27
CA PHE A 341 17.86 -11.23 8.87
C PHE A 341 16.55 -11.92 9.29
N ASP A 342 16.22 -11.90 10.58
CA ASP A 342 15.02 -12.55 11.11
C ASP A 342 13.89 -11.53 11.34
N THR A 343 12.86 -11.55 10.48
CA THR A 343 11.71 -10.64 10.60
C THR A 343 10.72 -10.99 11.71
N ARG A 344 10.80 -12.21 12.26
CA ARG A 344 10.01 -12.65 13.43
C ARG A 344 10.61 -12.09 14.70
N LEU A 345 11.93 -12.19 14.84
CA LEU A 345 12.66 -11.62 15.97
C LEU A 345 12.87 -10.11 15.78
N GLY A 346 12.85 -9.60 14.56
CA GLY A 346 13.07 -8.18 14.27
C GLY A 346 14.51 -7.74 14.47
N LEU A 347 15.48 -8.63 14.23
CA LEU A 347 16.90 -8.34 14.35
C LEU A 347 17.72 -9.05 13.25
N PRO A 348 18.83 -8.45 12.76
CA PRO A 348 19.84 -9.19 12.05
C PRO A 348 20.43 -10.26 12.97
N VAL A 349 20.67 -11.46 12.46
CA VAL A 349 21.19 -12.56 13.28
C VAL A 349 22.58 -12.19 13.78
N PRO A 350 22.87 -12.20 15.09
CA PRO A 350 24.21 -11.92 15.59
C PRO A 350 25.20 -12.95 15.06
N GLY A 351 26.35 -12.49 14.57
CA GLY A 351 27.44 -13.34 14.12
C GLY A 351 28.08 -14.14 15.26
N PRO A 352 29.15 -14.90 14.94
CA PRO A 352 29.99 -15.55 15.93
C PRO A 352 30.39 -14.59 17.06
N ASP A 353 30.38 -15.10 18.29
CA ASP A 353 30.67 -14.31 19.50
C ASP A 353 29.85 -13.03 19.69
N GLU A 354 28.65 -13.00 19.09
CA GLU A 354 27.71 -11.87 19.11
C GLU A 354 28.27 -10.58 18.48
N GLN A 355 29.37 -10.68 17.74
CA GLN A 355 29.88 -9.63 16.86
C GLN A 355 29.19 -9.75 15.50
N GLY A 356 29.06 -8.64 14.78
CA GLY A 356 28.63 -8.72 13.40
C GLY A 356 27.17 -9.14 13.16
N ILE A 357 26.91 -9.50 11.90
CA ILE A 357 25.71 -10.10 11.36
C ILE A 357 26.10 -11.44 10.74
N ALA A 358 25.54 -12.54 11.25
CA ALA A 358 25.87 -13.87 10.76
C ALA A 358 25.51 -14.05 9.28
N SER A 359 26.41 -14.70 8.57
CA SER A 359 26.16 -15.29 7.26
C SER A 359 25.52 -16.69 7.37
N LEU A 360 24.91 -17.15 6.28
CA LEU A 360 24.43 -18.52 6.14
C LEU A 360 25.57 -19.54 6.32
N ALA A 361 26.77 -19.21 5.85
CA ALA A 361 27.94 -20.08 6.01
C ALA A 361 28.29 -20.27 7.49
N GLU A 362 28.32 -19.20 8.27
CA GLU A 362 28.60 -19.26 9.71
C GLU A 362 27.48 -19.98 10.46
N ALA A 363 26.21 -19.69 10.17
CA ALA A 363 25.09 -20.36 10.82
C ALA A 363 25.10 -21.89 10.59
N ARG A 364 25.59 -22.34 9.43
CA ARG A 364 25.74 -23.76 9.09
C ARG A 364 26.90 -24.42 9.82
N GLN A 365 28.02 -23.71 9.99
CA GLN A 365 29.25 -24.25 10.56
C GLN A 365 29.30 -24.14 12.09
N GLU A 366 28.68 -23.10 12.65
CA GLU A 366 28.70 -22.79 14.07
C GLU A 366 27.32 -22.93 14.72
N PRO A 367 27.05 -24.06 15.43
CA PRO A 367 25.77 -24.25 16.13
C PRO A 367 25.46 -23.16 17.17
N SER A 368 26.49 -22.42 17.61
CA SER A 368 26.40 -21.34 18.59
C SER A 368 25.58 -20.15 18.06
N VAL A 369 25.62 -19.87 16.75
CA VAL A 369 24.92 -18.76 16.09
C VAL A 369 23.41 -18.86 16.31
N LEU A 370 22.79 -19.98 15.90
CA LEU A 370 21.34 -20.17 16.08
C LEU A 370 20.95 -20.43 17.53
N ARG A 371 21.81 -21.08 18.32
CA ARG A 371 21.52 -21.34 19.74
C ARG A 371 21.37 -20.05 20.55
N ARG A 372 22.06 -18.97 20.17
CA ARG A 372 21.97 -17.66 20.84
C ARG A 372 20.66 -16.91 20.56
N LEU A 373 19.87 -17.36 19.57
CA LEU A 373 18.53 -16.83 19.29
C LEU A 373 17.44 -17.37 20.24
N ARG A 374 17.81 -18.23 21.19
CA ARG A 374 16.92 -18.64 22.28
C ARG A 374 16.89 -17.58 23.38
N VAL A 375 15.79 -17.55 24.12
CA VAL A 375 15.62 -16.79 25.37
C VAL A 375 15.34 -17.81 26.48
N ALA A 376 16.31 -17.99 27.38
CA ALA A 376 16.24 -19.05 28.41
C ALA A 376 14.95 -18.95 29.24
N GLY A 377 14.19 -20.06 29.30
CA GLY A 377 12.93 -20.15 30.04
C GLY A 377 11.73 -19.43 29.38
N VAL A 378 11.91 -18.81 28.21
CA VAL A 378 10.86 -18.05 27.51
C VAL A 378 10.65 -18.58 26.09
N PHE A 379 11.72 -18.83 25.34
CA PHE A 379 11.65 -19.18 23.93
C PHE A 379 12.83 -20.06 23.50
N ASP A 380 12.52 -21.22 22.93
CA ASP A 380 13.49 -22.03 22.21
C ASP A 380 13.39 -21.75 20.71
N TYR A 381 14.54 -21.42 20.11
CA TYR A 381 14.61 -21.21 18.67
C TYR A 381 14.44 -22.56 17.95
N PRO A 382 13.52 -22.68 16.98
CA PRO A 382 13.05 -23.98 16.50
C PRO A 382 14.00 -24.70 15.53
N TYR A 383 15.10 -24.06 15.11
CA TYR A 383 16.03 -24.60 14.13
C TYR A 383 17.45 -24.62 14.67
N THR A 384 18.21 -25.62 14.22
CA THR A 384 19.60 -25.85 14.55
C THR A 384 20.47 -25.77 13.30
N SER A 385 21.79 -25.72 13.46
CA SER A 385 22.70 -25.69 12.31
C SER A 385 22.54 -26.94 11.42
N SER A 386 22.18 -28.10 11.98
CA SER A 386 21.94 -29.31 11.20
C SER A 386 20.70 -29.22 10.29
N ASP A 387 19.69 -28.45 10.68
CA ASP A 387 18.45 -28.32 9.90
C ASP A 387 18.67 -27.47 8.63
N ILE A 388 19.66 -26.58 8.65
CA ILE A 388 19.89 -25.56 7.61
C ILE A 388 21.12 -25.83 6.75
N GLN A 389 21.63 -27.07 6.76
CA GLN A 389 22.84 -27.42 5.99
C GLN A 389 22.68 -27.19 4.49
N GLN A 390 21.44 -27.33 4.01
CA GLN A 390 21.00 -27.06 2.65
C GLN A 390 19.71 -26.25 2.73
N CYS A 391 19.68 -25.08 2.11
CA CYS A 391 18.54 -24.19 2.06
C CYS A 391 18.08 -24.00 0.61
N VAL A 392 16.79 -23.80 0.42
CA VAL A 392 16.24 -23.31 -0.86
C VAL A 392 16.09 -21.80 -0.77
N ALA A 393 16.59 -21.06 -1.75
CA ALA A 393 16.37 -19.62 -1.85
C ALA A 393 15.04 -19.36 -2.57
N LEU A 394 14.08 -18.72 -1.89
CA LEU A 394 12.80 -18.35 -2.45
C LEU A 394 12.82 -16.89 -2.91
N LEU A 395 12.67 -16.66 -4.21
CA LEU A 395 12.58 -15.31 -4.78
C LEU A 395 11.18 -14.72 -4.58
N ASN A 396 11.15 -13.48 -4.11
CA ASN A 396 9.93 -12.71 -4.06
C ASN A 396 9.57 -12.20 -5.47
N ALA A 397 8.49 -12.74 -6.05
CA ALA A 397 8.08 -12.38 -7.40
C ALA A 397 6.56 -12.42 -7.57
N THR A 398 6.09 -11.67 -8.55
CA THR A 398 4.73 -11.72 -9.10
C THR A 398 4.81 -11.74 -10.63
N PRO A 399 3.75 -12.16 -11.34
CA PRO A 399 3.71 -12.06 -12.80
C PRO A 399 4.05 -10.66 -13.34
N GLU A 400 3.65 -9.58 -12.65
CA GLU A 400 4.01 -8.22 -13.06
C GLU A 400 5.52 -7.99 -12.97
N LEU A 401 6.16 -8.36 -11.85
CA LEU A 401 7.61 -8.23 -11.65
C LEU A 401 8.43 -8.98 -12.71
N LEU A 402 7.94 -10.11 -13.18
CA LEU A 402 8.62 -10.95 -14.18
C LEU A 402 8.28 -10.59 -15.63
N SER A 403 7.42 -9.60 -15.87
CA SER A 403 6.91 -9.31 -17.20
C SER A 403 7.86 -8.48 -18.06
N ASP A 404 7.86 -8.77 -19.37
CA ASP A 404 8.64 -8.03 -20.37
C ASP A 404 8.27 -6.53 -20.38
N ARG A 405 6.97 -6.23 -20.24
CA ARG A 405 6.47 -4.85 -20.20
C ARG A 405 7.02 -4.06 -19.01
N MET A 406 7.22 -4.69 -17.84
CA MET A 406 7.81 -4.02 -16.68
C MET A 406 9.32 -3.86 -16.80
N ARG A 407 10.01 -4.85 -17.38
CA ARG A 407 11.44 -4.73 -17.69
C ARG A 407 11.69 -3.55 -18.60
N ASP A 408 10.95 -3.48 -19.70
CA ASP A 408 11.18 -2.46 -20.71
C ASP A 408 10.79 -1.07 -20.19
N LEU A 409 9.73 -0.97 -19.36
CA LEU A 409 9.41 0.27 -18.67
C LEU A 409 10.49 0.69 -17.66
N THR A 410 11.06 -0.27 -16.92
CA THR A 410 12.21 0.00 -16.02
C THR A 410 13.38 0.61 -16.80
N ALA A 411 13.68 0.09 -17.99
CA ALA A 411 14.74 0.59 -18.85
C ALA A 411 14.43 1.98 -19.45
N GLY A 412 13.14 2.27 -19.73
CA GLY A 412 12.70 3.56 -20.26
C GLY A 412 12.70 4.70 -19.24
N LEU A 413 12.51 4.40 -17.96
CA LEU A 413 12.49 5.39 -16.87
C LEU A 413 13.91 5.86 -16.53
N THR A 414 14.20 7.14 -16.76
CA THR A 414 15.54 7.74 -16.58
C THR A 414 15.53 8.96 -15.64
N GLY A 415 16.71 9.37 -15.18
CA GLY A 415 16.87 10.53 -14.28
C GLY A 415 16.07 10.38 -12.99
N GLU A 416 15.32 11.42 -12.62
CA GLU A 416 14.47 11.46 -11.42
C GLU A 416 13.27 10.50 -11.48
N GLN A 417 12.96 9.95 -12.67
CA GLN A 417 11.85 9.02 -12.86
C GLN A 417 12.25 7.56 -12.68
N ARG A 418 13.55 7.29 -12.50
CA ARG A 418 14.11 5.93 -12.44
C ARG A 418 13.51 5.18 -11.24
N MET A 419 12.89 4.04 -11.52
CA MET A 419 12.31 3.16 -10.51
C MET A 419 12.40 1.71 -10.96
N ASN A 420 12.68 0.79 -10.04
CA ASN A 420 12.79 -0.64 -10.35
C ASN A 420 11.41 -1.32 -10.37
N LEU A 421 10.89 -1.60 -11.56
CA LEU A 421 9.56 -2.19 -11.75
C LEU A 421 9.60 -3.69 -12.05
N SER A 422 10.78 -4.26 -12.26
CA SER A 422 10.97 -5.63 -12.71
C SER A 422 11.95 -6.40 -11.83
N LEU A 423 12.05 -7.71 -12.08
CA LEU A 423 13.04 -8.59 -11.49
C LEU A 423 13.62 -9.47 -12.60
N ASP A 424 14.94 -9.39 -12.80
CA ASP A 424 15.67 -10.40 -13.56
C ASP A 424 15.86 -11.64 -12.69
N ALA A 425 14.82 -12.48 -12.66
CA ALA A 425 14.79 -13.65 -11.78
C ALA A 425 15.81 -14.71 -12.20
N ALA A 426 16.11 -14.85 -13.48
CA ALA A 426 17.08 -15.83 -13.97
C ALA A 426 18.50 -15.46 -13.52
N ALA A 427 18.93 -14.22 -13.72
CA ALA A 427 20.25 -13.77 -13.30
C ALA A 427 20.37 -13.75 -11.76
N THR A 428 19.31 -13.35 -11.06
CA THR A 428 19.28 -13.37 -9.58
C THR A 428 19.36 -14.80 -9.05
N ALA A 429 18.62 -15.73 -9.65
CA ALA A 429 18.67 -17.15 -9.29
C ALA A 429 20.08 -17.71 -9.50
N GLN A 430 20.72 -17.46 -10.65
CA GLN A 430 22.07 -17.93 -10.92
C GLN A 430 23.08 -17.45 -9.86
N ARG A 431 23.00 -16.17 -9.44
CA ARG A 431 23.90 -15.62 -8.42
C ARG A 431 23.67 -16.20 -7.03
N LEU A 432 22.41 -16.50 -6.67
CA LEU A 432 22.08 -17.10 -5.37
C LEU A 432 22.41 -18.60 -5.33
N ASP A 433 22.16 -19.32 -6.42
CA ASP A 433 22.44 -20.76 -6.55
C ASP A 433 23.94 -21.07 -6.46
N ALA A 434 24.79 -20.12 -6.86
CA ALA A 434 26.24 -20.23 -6.73
C ALA A 434 26.75 -20.17 -5.27
N ILE A 435 25.91 -19.77 -4.31
CA ILE A 435 26.33 -19.62 -2.90
C ILE A 435 26.29 -20.96 -2.16
N SER A 436 27.38 -21.28 -1.45
CA SER A 436 27.46 -22.50 -0.65
C SER A 436 26.33 -22.58 0.39
N GLY A 437 25.59 -23.69 0.36
CA GLY A 437 24.46 -23.94 1.26
C GLY A 437 23.11 -23.59 0.65
N VAL A 438 23.08 -23.03 -0.57
CA VAL A 438 21.88 -22.95 -1.39
C VAL A 438 21.83 -24.20 -2.27
N ALA A 439 20.76 -24.99 -2.15
CA ALA A 439 20.54 -26.23 -2.89
C ALA A 439 19.65 -26.05 -4.12
N GLY A 440 19.19 -24.83 -4.37
CA GLY A 440 18.31 -24.47 -5.46
C GLY A 440 17.57 -23.16 -5.21
N VAL A 441 17.05 -22.59 -6.29
CA VAL A 441 16.25 -21.36 -6.26
C VAL A 441 14.85 -21.64 -6.78
N ARG A 442 13.83 -21.13 -6.07
CA ARG A 442 12.41 -21.26 -6.45
C ARG A 442 11.70 -19.92 -6.33
N LEU A 443 10.54 -19.77 -6.96
CA LEU A 443 9.68 -18.61 -6.72
C LEU A 443 8.85 -18.84 -5.46
N TRP A 444 8.79 -17.82 -4.60
CA TRP A 444 7.96 -17.87 -3.41
C TRP A 444 6.48 -17.83 -3.77
N GLN A 445 5.68 -18.68 -3.14
CA GLN A 445 4.24 -18.81 -3.45
C GLN A 445 3.37 -17.75 -2.77
N VAL A 446 3.78 -17.25 -1.60
CA VAL A 446 2.96 -16.36 -0.75
C VAL A 446 2.49 -15.08 -1.47
N PRO A 447 3.33 -14.37 -2.25
CA PRO A 447 2.86 -13.19 -3.00
C PRO A 447 1.70 -13.50 -3.95
N LEU A 448 1.67 -14.68 -4.57
CA LEU A 448 0.58 -15.10 -5.44
C LEU A 448 -0.65 -15.55 -4.63
N GLN A 449 -0.44 -16.28 -3.54
CA GLN A 449 -1.51 -16.65 -2.60
C GLN A 449 -2.23 -15.42 -2.04
N ALA A 450 -1.50 -14.35 -1.70
CA ALA A 450 -2.07 -13.13 -1.16
C ALA A 450 -3.03 -12.44 -2.15
N ARG A 451 -2.70 -12.50 -3.45
CA ARG A 451 -3.57 -11.97 -4.50
C ARG A 451 -4.83 -12.80 -4.70
N ILE A 452 -4.67 -14.12 -4.72
CA ILE A 452 -5.80 -15.05 -4.85
C ILE A 452 -6.73 -14.89 -3.64
N TYR A 453 -6.16 -14.79 -2.43
CA TYR A 453 -6.89 -14.51 -1.20
C TYR A 453 -7.67 -13.20 -1.28
N GLN A 454 -7.01 -12.08 -1.63
CA GLN A 454 -7.64 -10.77 -1.75
C GLN A 454 -8.83 -10.80 -2.73
N GLN A 455 -8.65 -11.39 -3.91
CA GLN A 455 -9.73 -11.48 -4.91
C GLN A 455 -10.91 -12.30 -4.40
N ALA A 456 -10.66 -13.42 -3.71
CA ALA A 456 -11.70 -14.25 -3.13
C ALA A 456 -12.46 -13.53 -2.01
N ILE A 457 -11.75 -12.78 -1.15
CA ILE A 457 -12.37 -11.94 -0.13
C ILE A 457 -13.21 -10.83 -0.75
N GLU A 458 -12.66 -10.06 -1.70
CA GLU A 458 -13.39 -9.01 -2.42
C GLU A 458 -14.68 -9.54 -3.06
N ALA A 459 -14.64 -10.75 -3.63
CA ALA A 459 -15.83 -11.41 -4.16
C ALA A 459 -16.83 -11.76 -3.05
N ALA A 460 -16.38 -12.36 -1.94
CA ALA A 460 -17.24 -12.74 -0.82
C ALA A 460 -17.89 -11.54 -0.12
N LEU A 461 -17.22 -10.39 -0.05
CA LEU A 461 -17.74 -9.15 0.54
C LEU A 461 -18.98 -8.61 -0.20
N ARG A 462 -19.15 -8.94 -1.49
CA ARG A 462 -20.31 -8.51 -2.28
C ARG A 462 -21.60 -9.24 -1.89
N ASP A 463 -21.47 -10.49 -1.46
CA ASP A 463 -22.59 -11.40 -1.22
C ASP A 463 -22.86 -11.66 0.27
N ASN A 464 -21.92 -11.31 1.16
CA ASN A 464 -22.03 -11.52 2.61
C ASN A 464 -21.96 -10.20 3.40
N LEU A 465 -23.12 -9.71 3.84
CA LEU A 465 -23.24 -8.46 4.60
C LEU A 465 -22.49 -8.47 5.94
N MET A 466 -22.53 -9.59 6.68
CA MET A 466 -21.85 -9.72 7.97
C MET A 466 -20.33 -9.66 7.81
N LEU A 467 -19.81 -10.36 6.79
CA LEU A 467 -18.39 -10.31 6.45
C LEU A 467 -17.98 -8.90 5.99
N ASN A 468 -18.83 -8.24 5.20
CA ASN A 468 -18.60 -6.86 4.74
C ASN A 468 -18.50 -5.87 5.91
N GLN A 469 -19.48 -5.88 6.82
CA GLN A 469 -19.48 -5.03 8.00
C GLN A 469 -18.25 -5.29 8.90
N TRP A 470 -17.91 -6.56 9.13
CA TRP A 470 -16.72 -6.93 9.89
C TRP A 470 -15.43 -6.44 9.22
N TYR A 471 -15.28 -6.66 7.92
CA TYR A 471 -14.10 -6.23 7.15
C TYR A 471 -13.95 -4.70 7.16
N PHE A 472 -15.06 -3.97 6.93
CA PHE A 472 -15.06 -2.52 6.98
C PHE A 472 -14.73 -1.98 8.38
N ALA A 473 -15.24 -2.60 9.44
CA ALA A 473 -14.90 -2.22 10.81
C ALA A 473 -13.40 -2.42 11.12
N GLN A 474 -12.73 -3.39 10.49
CA GLN A 474 -11.30 -3.62 10.65
C GLN A 474 -10.45 -2.67 9.79
N TRP A 475 -10.84 -2.47 8.53
CA TRP A 475 -9.95 -1.89 7.51
C TRP A 475 -10.45 -0.59 6.88
N GLY A 476 -11.72 -0.24 7.05
CA GLY A 476 -12.33 0.95 6.44
C GLY A 476 -11.68 2.27 6.89
N LEU A 477 -11.08 2.28 8.09
CA LEU A 477 -10.28 3.41 8.57
C LEU A 477 -9.08 3.71 7.67
N TYR A 478 -8.49 2.69 7.06
CA TYR A 478 -7.32 2.80 6.20
C TYR A 478 -7.68 3.03 4.74
N ASP A 479 -8.94 3.39 4.42
CA ASP A 479 -9.27 3.76 3.06
C ASP A 479 -8.45 4.99 2.63
N GLU A 480 -7.94 4.94 1.41
CA GLU A 480 -6.98 5.92 0.90
C GLU A 480 -7.59 7.29 0.68
N GLN A 481 -8.90 7.36 0.49
CA GLN A 481 -9.62 8.61 0.30
C GLN A 481 -9.87 9.33 1.63
N THR A 482 -9.68 8.65 2.76
CA THR A 482 -9.83 9.26 4.08
C THR A 482 -8.68 10.25 4.36
N PRO A 483 -8.88 11.25 5.24
CA PRO A 483 -7.79 12.13 5.63
C PRO A 483 -6.61 11.37 6.29
N LEU A 484 -6.88 10.25 6.95
CA LEU A 484 -5.82 9.36 7.47
C LEU A 484 -5.02 8.72 6.33
N GLY A 485 -5.71 8.26 5.29
CA GLY A 485 -5.07 7.72 4.08
C GLY A 485 -4.17 8.75 3.41
N GLN A 486 -4.65 9.99 3.22
CA GLN A 486 -3.85 11.08 2.64
C GLN A 486 -2.58 11.36 3.46
N ALA A 487 -2.71 11.43 4.80
CA ALA A 487 -1.57 11.61 5.70
C ALA A 487 -0.58 10.44 5.59
N ARG A 488 -1.08 9.20 5.51
CA ARG A 488 -0.25 7.99 5.37
C ARG A 488 0.49 7.95 4.05
N TRP A 489 -0.14 8.37 2.96
CA TRP A 489 0.52 8.50 1.67
C TRP A 489 1.73 9.43 1.76
N ARG A 490 1.54 10.64 2.30
CA ARG A 490 2.63 11.62 2.49
C ARG A 490 3.74 11.11 3.39
N HIS A 491 3.40 10.40 4.46
CA HIS A 491 4.39 9.76 5.35
C HIS A 491 5.24 8.77 4.56
N LEU A 492 4.62 7.85 3.82
CA LEU A 492 5.36 6.84 3.05
C LEU A 492 6.20 7.46 1.92
N GLU A 493 5.77 8.58 1.33
CA GLU A 493 6.57 9.36 0.38
C GLU A 493 7.82 10.02 0.99
N GLY A 494 7.90 10.11 2.33
CA GLY A 494 8.92 10.89 3.03
C GLY A 494 8.63 12.40 3.04
N ARG A 495 7.40 12.82 2.75
CA ARG A 495 6.96 14.23 2.75
C ARG A 495 6.34 14.61 4.10
N PHE A 496 7.19 14.87 5.09
CA PHE A 496 6.75 15.15 6.46
C PHE A 496 6.23 16.57 6.64
N ASP A 497 6.87 17.54 5.99
CA ASP A 497 6.57 18.97 6.08
C ASP A 497 5.80 19.51 4.88
N ASP A 498 5.22 20.70 5.05
CA ASP A 498 4.46 21.38 4.00
C ASP A 498 5.38 21.83 2.87
N ASP A 499 4.93 21.61 1.64
CA ASP A 499 5.52 22.24 0.46
C ASP A 499 4.77 23.54 0.18
N LEU A 500 5.34 24.65 0.64
CA LEU A 500 4.76 25.99 0.49
C LEU A 500 4.71 26.46 -0.96
N GLU A 501 5.60 25.96 -1.83
CA GLU A 501 5.65 26.33 -3.24
C GLU A 501 4.50 25.66 -4.02
N GLN A 502 4.25 24.38 -3.71
CA GLN A 502 3.16 23.60 -4.31
C GLN A 502 1.82 23.79 -3.59
N GLY A 503 1.82 24.42 -2.41
CA GLY A 503 0.65 24.59 -1.56
C GLY A 503 0.09 23.27 -1.07
N THR A 504 0.95 22.26 -0.86
CA THR A 504 0.53 20.92 -0.43
C THR A 504 0.93 20.67 1.02
N GLU A 505 -0.03 20.21 1.81
CA GLU A 505 0.19 19.87 3.22
C GLU A 505 1.03 18.60 3.37
N GLY A 506 1.96 18.62 4.32
CA GLY A 506 2.80 17.48 4.69
C GLY A 506 2.09 16.50 5.63
N ALA A 507 2.68 15.32 5.81
CA ALA A 507 2.11 14.27 6.67
C ALA A 507 1.85 14.76 8.12
N ARG A 508 2.75 15.60 8.67
CA ARG A 508 2.67 16.11 10.04
C ARG A 508 1.39 16.91 10.28
N VAL A 509 1.09 17.84 9.38
CA VAL A 509 -0.10 18.70 9.46
C VAL A 509 -1.37 17.86 9.32
N LEU A 510 -1.41 16.96 8.34
CA LEU A 510 -2.55 16.08 8.10
C LEU A 510 -2.84 15.16 9.30
N TYR A 511 -1.82 14.56 9.92
CA TYR A 511 -2.01 13.78 11.15
C TYR A 511 -2.47 14.65 12.33
N MET A 512 -1.97 15.88 12.47
CA MET A 512 -2.39 16.78 13.53
C MET A 512 -3.87 17.18 13.42
N GLN A 513 -4.37 17.39 12.20
CA GLN A 513 -5.79 17.70 11.96
C GLN A 513 -6.74 16.58 12.40
N LEU A 514 -6.29 15.32 12.35
CA LEU A 514 -7.06 14.16 12.80
C LEU A 514 -7.15 14.05 14.33
N ARG A 515 -6.33 14.80 15.07
CA ARG A 515 -6.22 14.69 16.53
C ARG A 515 -7.13 15.68 17.25
N ARG A 516 -8.41 15.71 16.87
CA ARG A 516 -9.41 16.56 17.53
C ARG A 516 -9.53 16.26 19.03
N PRO A 517 -9.77 17.29 19.88
CA PRO A 517 -9.99 17.09 21.31
C PRO A 517 -11.15 16.13 21.61
N GLU A 518 -11.08 15.42 22.74
CA GLU A 518 -12.12 14.43 23.09
C GLU A 518 -13.50 15.06 23.29
N PHE A 519 -13.55 16.28 23.84
CA PHE A 519 -14.82 16.97 24.03
C PHE A 519 -15.53 17.25 22.69
N GLU A 520 -14.82 17.63 21.62
CA GLU A 520 -15.42 17.81 20.29
C GLU A 520 -16.00 16.50 19.74
N LEU A 521 -15.31 15.37 19.97
CA LEU A 521 -15.79 14.07 19.54
C LEU A 521 -17.01 13.62 20.33
N ALA A 522 -17.02 13.85 21.65
CA ALA A 522 -18.15 13.56 22.52
C ALA A 522 -19.39 14.41 22.16
N ASP A 523 -19.17 15.68 21.82
CA ASP A 523 -20.22 16.63 21.46
C ASP A 523 -20.75 16.48 20.03
N LEU A 524 -20.27 15.51 19.24
CA LEU A 524 -20.74 15.26 17.87
C LEU A 524 -22.27 15.11 17.76
N GLN A 525 -22.92 14.60 18.80
CA GLN A 525 -24.39 14.48 18.86
C GLN A 525 -25.10 15.83 19.03
N LEU A 526 -24.43 16.83 19.60
CA LEU A 526 -24.99 18.13 19.94
C LEU A 526 -24.54 19.24 18.98
N ASP A 527 -23.37 19.08 18.37
CA ASP A 527 -22.76 20.07 17.48
C ASP A 527 -23.25 19.94 16.03
N VAL A 528 -24.07 20.90 15.62
CA VAL A 528 -24.68 20.97 14.28
C VAL A 528 -23.66 21.28 13.18
N GLU A 529 -22.54 21.93 13.49
CA GLU A 529 -21.47 22.20 12.52
C GLU A 529 -20.63 20.95 12.28
N LEU A 530 -20.27 20.21 13.35
CA LEU A 530 -19.59 18.91 13.21
C LEU A 530 -20.47 17.90 12.49
N GLN A 531 -21.78 17.87 12.77
CA GLN A 531 -22.72 17.03 12.02
C GLN A 531 -22.77 17.39 10.53
N GLN A 532 -22.65 18.67 10.16
CA GLN A 532 -22.57 19.05 8.75
C GLN A 532 -21.28 18.59 8.11
N LEU A 533 -20.16 18.76 8.82
CA LEU A 533 -18.84 18.40 8.33
C LEU A 533 -18.74 16.91 7.97
N TYR A 534 -19.37 16.05 8.78
CA TYR A 534 -19.35 14.59 8.61
C TYR A 534 -20.61 14.02 7.95
N ASP A 535 -21.50 14.87 7.41
CA ASP A 535 -22.78 14.48 6.82
C ASP A 535 -23.66 13.59 7.74
N LEU A 536 -23.65 13.92 9.03
CA LEU A 536 -24.36 13.23 10.11
C LEU A 536 -25.70 13.88 10.46
N ARG A 537 -26.31 14.65 9.55
CA ARG A 537 -27.64 15.21 9.82
C ARG A 537 -28.69 14.09 9.81
N ARG A 538 -29.64 14.16 10.75
CA ARG A 538 -30.76 13.22 10.79
C ARG A 538 -31.61 13.39 9.53
N GLN A 539 -31.89 12.28 8.85
CA GLN A 539 -32.71 12.28 7.64
C GLN A 539 -34.20 12.29 7.99
N ALA A 540 -35.02 12.83 7.10
CA ALA A 540 -36.47 12.86 7.29
C ALA A 540 -37.03 11.43 7.33
N GLY A 541 -37.69 11.07 8.44
CA GLY A 541 -38.22 9.72 8.66
C GLY A 541 -37.22 8.70 9.22
N GLU A 542 -35.98 9.09 9.51
CA GLU A 542 -34.98 8.21 10.16
C GLU A 542 -35.39 7.92 11.61
N ASP A 543 -35.35 6.65 12.01
CA ASP A 543 -35.61 6.23 13.39
C ASP A 543 -34.54 6.83 14.33
N PRO A 544 -34.92 7.41 15.49
CA PRO A 544 -33.95 7.98 16.43
C PRO A 544 -32.82 7.03 16.83
N ARG A 545 -33.10 5.73 16.98
CA ARG A 545 -32.10 4.73 17.38
C ARG A 545 -31.12 4.38 16.27
N ASP A 546 -31.55 4.46 15.01
CA ASP A 546 -30.65 4.30 13.86
C ASP A 546 -29.73 5.51 13.74
N TYR A 547 -30.28 6.71 13.97
CA TYR A 547 -29.53 7.96 14.00
C TYR A 547 -28.44 7.96 15.09
N GLU A 548 -28.81 7.62 16.32
CA GLU A 548 -27.87 7.52 17.45
C GLU A 548 -26.76 6.49 17.19
N ARG A 549 -27.10 5.32 16.63
CA ARG A 549 -26.10 4.32 16.24
C ARG A 549 -25.13 4.83 15.19
N ARG A 550 -25.62 5.58 14.19
CA ARG A 550 -24.78 6.18 13.15
C ARG A 550 -23.79 7.20 13.72
N ILE A 551 -24.24 8.03 14.66
CA ILE A 551 -23.35 8.96 15.39
C ILE A 551 -22.29 8.17 16.17
N ALA A 552 -22.69 7.18 16.96
CA ALA A 552 -21.77 6.40 17.79
C ALA A 552 -20.69 5.69 16.96
N VAL A 553 -21.06 5.10 15.81
CA VAL A 553 -20.11 4.50 14.88
C VAL A 553 -19.12 5.54 14.34
N MET A 554 -19.59 6.73 13.98
CA MET A 554 -18.70 7.80 13.51
C MET A 554 -17.77 8.30 14.61
N GLN A 555 -18.26 8.46 15.85
CA GLN A 555 -17.41 8.83 16.99
C GLN A 555 -16.27 7.82 17.19
N GLU A 556 -16.58 6.52 17.15
CA GLU A 556 -15.55 5.48 17.27
C GLU A 556 -14.58 5.47 16.09
N LEU A 557 -15.05 5.73 14.87
CA LEU A 557 -14.19 5.87 13.70
C LEU A 557 -13.21 7.06 13.86
N LEU A 558 -13.70 8.21 14.30
CA LEU A 558 -12.87 9.41 14.53
C LEU A 558 -11.86 9.20 15.66
N ARG A 559 -12.27 8.53 16.74
CA ARG A 559 -11.36 8.15 17.84
C ARG A 559 -10.29 7.16 17.35
N ALA A 560 -10.66 6.16 16.56
CA ALA A 560 -9.70 5.24 15.97
C ALA A 560 -8.72 5.94 15.02
N ALA A 561 -9.21 6.87 14.18
CA ALA A 561 -8.36 7.70 13.32
C ALA A 561 -7.37 8.54 14.13
N LYS A 562 -7.84 9.20 15.19
CA LYS A 562 -7.00 9.98 16.11
C LYS A 562 -5.90 9.13 16.75
N ARG A 563 -6.23 7.92 17.20
CA ARG A 563 -5.26 6.98 17.81
C ARG A 563 -4.18 6.56 16.82
N THR A 564 -4.59 6.12 15.64
CA THR A 564 -3.66 5.72 14.57
C THR A 564 -2.81 6.89 14.10
N ALA A 565 -3.39 8.08 13.89
CA ALA A 565 -2.65 9.29 13.54
C ALA A 565 -1.65 9.69 14.65
N THR A 566 -2.01 9.53 15.92
CA THR A 566 -1.11 9.80 17.05
C THR A 566 0.09 8.85 17.04
N TYR A 567 -0.13 7.55 16.80
CA TYR A 567 0.95 6.57 16.69
C TYR A 567 1.85 6.84 15.47
N TRP A 568 1.28 7.05 14.28
CA TRP A 568 2.08 7.31 13.08
C TRP A 568 2.83 8.65 13.13
N LEU A 569 2.28 9.67 13.77
CA LEU A 569 3.00 10.91 14.06
C LEU A 569 4.16 10.69 15.05
N ALA A 570 3.99 9.79 16.02
CA ALA A 570 5.08 9.39 16.92
C ALA A 570 6.20 8.65 16.16
N LEU A 571 5.84 7.72 15.25
CA LEU A 571 6.80 7.06 14.36
C LEU A 571 7.53 8.05 13.46
N MET A 572 6.85 9.06 12.93
CA MET A 572 7.48 10.09 12.10
C MET A 572 8.60 10.82 12.87
N HIS A 573 8.40 11.11 14.16
CA HIS A 573 9.48 11.66 14.99
C HIS A 573 10.66 10.70 15.16
N VAL A 574 10.42 9.39 15.21
CA VAL A 574 11.49 8.37 15.20
C VAL A 574 12.22 8.38 13.86
N ASP A 575 11.49 8.43 12.74
CA ASP A 575 12.06 8.47 11.39
C ASP A 575 12.90 9.75 11.15
N GLU A 576 12.50 10.89 11.74
CA GLU A 576 13.24 12.15 11.67
C GLU A 576 14.38 12.25 12.71
N ALA A 577 14.65 11.19 13.47
CA ALA A 577 15.62 11.19 14.58
C ALA A 577 15.37 12.29 15.64
N ASN A 578 14.11 12.73 15.80
CA ASN A 578 13.69 13.68 16.82
C ASN A 578 13.32 12.94 18.12
N TRP A 579 14.34 12.35 18.76
CA TRP A 579 14.19 11.41 19.87
C TRP A 579 13.43 11.97 21.07
N SER A 580 13.70 13.23 21.47
CA SER A 580 12.99 13.85 22.60
C SER A 580 11.51 14.09 22.31
N SER A 581 11.13 14.31 21.05
CA SER A 581 9.71 14.39 20.68
C SER A 581 9.12 12.99 20.58
N ALA A 582 9.82 12.05 19.94
CA ALA A 582 9.40 10.66 19.82
C ALA A 582 9.04 10.05 21.19
N GLU A 583 9.88 10.26 22.21
CA GLU A 583 9.62 9.84 23.60
C GLU A 583 8.28 10.38 24.12
N LYS A 584 8.09 11.71 24.06
CA LYS A 584 6.86 12.37 24.56
C LYS A 584 5.59 11.89 23.86
N TRP A 585 5.69 11.56 22.58
CA TRP A 585 4.56 11.09 21.80
C TRP A 585 4.27 9.61 22.04
N LEU A 586 5.30 8.77 22.05
CA LEU A 586 5.15 7.33 22.29
C LEU A 586 4.68 7.06 23.72
N ASP A 587 5.36 7.62 24.73
CA ASP A 587 5.04 7.41 26.13
C ASP A 587 3.77 8.18 26.52
N GLY A 588 3.82 9.51 26.46
CA GLY A 588 2.78 10.40 26.98
C GLY A 588 1.53 10.57 26.11
N ARG A 589 1.41 9.87 24.97
CA ARG A 589 0.20 9.97 24.11
C ARG A 589 -0.27 8.64 23.55
N VAL A 590 0.63 7.77 23.13
CA VAL A 590 0.23 6.44 22.62
C VAL A 590 0.06 5.45 23.76
N LEU A 591 1.08 5.27 24.60
CA LEU A 591 1.04 4.27 25.67
C LEU A 591 0.14 4.67 26.85
N GLU A 592 -0.07 5.97 27.08
CA GLU A 592 -1.04 6.47 28.06
C GLU A 592 -2.51 6.35 27.62
N ASP A 593 -2.81 6.18 26.33
CA ASP A 593 -4.19 6.01 25.84
C ASP A 593 -4.62 4.54 25.99
N PRO A 594 -5.55 4.18 26.90
CA PRO A 594 -5.99 2.80 27.16
C PRO A 594 -6.63 2.12 25.93
N GLN A 595 -7.04 2.88 24.92
CA GLN A 595 -7.71 2.40 23.72
C GLN A 595 -6.78 2.31 22.51
N ALA A 596 -5.50 2.71 22.62
CA ALA A 596 -4.52 2.57 21.55
C ALA A 596 -3.98 1.13 21.40
N GLY A 597 -4.56 0.16 22.10
CA GLY A 597 -4.04 -1.19 22.31
C GLY A 597 -3.52 -1.93 21.08
N ALA A 598 -4.07 -1.70 19.90
CA ALA A 598 -3.54 -2.27 18.66
C ALA A 598 -2.09 -1.84 18.42
N TRP A 599 -1.68 -0.62 18.76
CA TRP A 599 -0.36 -0.07 18.50
C TRP A 599 0.65 -0.25 19.64
N TYR A 600 0.23 -0.75 20.80
CA TYR A 600 1.11 -0.85 21.99
C TYR A 600 2.41 -1.62 21.76
N PRO A 601 2.41 -2.81 21.13
CA PRO A 601 3.66 -3.56 20.97
C PRO A 601 4.70 -2.77 20.17
N SER A 602 4.25 -2.12 19.08
CA SER A 602 5.14 -1.35 18.21
C SER A 602 5.54 0.00 18.81
N ALA A 603 4.62 0.66 19.52
CA ALA A 603 4.91 1.91 20.24
C ALA A 603 5.95 1.69 21.33
N ARG A 604 5.81 0.59 22.09
CA ARG A 604 6.76 0.21 23.14
C ARG A 604 8.13 -0.17 22.56
N TYR A 605 8.17 -0.94 21.48
CA TYR A 605 9.43 -1.26 20.79
C TYR A 605 10.14 0.01 20.30
N ASN A 606 9.42 0.92 19.64
CA ASN A 606 9.98 2.18 19.16
C ASN A 606 10.37 3.13 20.30
N LEU A 607 9.66 3.09 21.44
CA LEU A 607 10.06 3.84 22.64
C LEU A 607 11.37 3.27 23.21
N ALA A 608 11.51 1.94 23.27
CA ALA A 608 12.74 1.31 23.71
C ALA A 608 13.94 1.73 22.82
N ARG A 609 13.76 1.73 21.48
CA ARG A 609 14.75 2.24 20.53
C ARG A 609 15.06 3.72 20.74
N THR A 610 14.05 4.52 21.04
CA THR A 610 14.23 5.95 21.37
C THR A 610 15.05 6.11 22.65
N GLN A 611 14.83 5.29 23.68
CA GLN A 611 15.58 5.31 24.93
C GLN A 611 17.04 4.90 24.74
N GLU A 612 17.34 3.95 23.85
CA GLU A 612 18.73 3.65 23.45
C GLU A 612 19.42 4.91 22.88
N ARG A 613 18.72 5.69 22.04
CA ARG A 613 19.27 6.93 21.46
C ARG A 613 19.41 8.08 22.46
N LEU A 614 18.65 8.03 23.54
CA LEU A 614 18.77 8.94 24.68
C LEU A 614 19.72 8.40 25.76
N GLU A 615 20.45 7.31 25.49
CA GLU A 615 21.39 6.65 26.40
C GLU A 615 20.76 6.18 27.73
N ASN A 616 19.43 6.00 27.74
CA ASN A 616 18.64 5.52 28.87
C ASN A 616 18.51 3.99 28.83
N TRP A 617 19.65 3.29 28.88
CA TRP A 617 19.75 1.83 28.70
C TRP A 617 18.83 1.02 29.62
N GLN A 618 18.74 1.39 30.89
CA GLN A 618 17.88 0.71 31.86
C GLN A 618 16.40 0.79 31.47
N ARG A 619 15.94 1.93 30.95
CA ARG A 619 14.56 2.11 30.52
C ARG A 619 14.30 1.35 29.21
N ALA A 620 15.26 1.36 28.28
CA ALA A 620 15.18 0.56 27.06
C ALA A 620 15.02 -0.94 27.39
N GLU A 621 15.86 -1.47 28.28
CA GLU A 621 15.80 -2.87 28.72
C GLU A 621 14.44 -3.23 29.33
N GLN A 622 13.88 -2.36 30.19
CA GLN A 622 12.55 -2.56 30.78
C GLN A 622 11.45 -2.62 29.71
N LEU A 623 11.51 -1.73 28.71
CA LEU A 623 10.52 -1.67 27.65
C LEU A 623 10.58 -2.87 26.70
N TYR A 624 11.76 -3.48 26.53
CA TYR A 624 11.91 -4.70 25.73
C TYR A 624 11.38 -5.96 26.41
N LYS A 625 11.42 -6.00 27.75
CA LYS A 625 10.97 -7.15 28.54
C LYS A 625 9.46 -7.09 28.75
N THR A 626 8.73 -7.55 27.75
CA THR A 626 7.26 -7.66 27.79
C THR A 626 6.82 -9.10 27.90
N ASP A 627 5.55 -9.29 28.28
CA ASP A 627 4.90 -10.59 28.36
C ASP A 627 3.70 -10.60 27.38
N GLY A 628 3.78 -11.46 26.37
CA GLY A 628 2.72 -11.71 25.38
C GLY A 628 2.76 -10.83 24.12
N ASP A 629 3.72 -9.92 23.98
CA ASP A 629 3.87 -9.17 22.72
C ASP A 629 4.39 -10.08 21.59
N PRO A 630 3.91 -9.93 20.34
CA PRO A 630 4.35 -10.80 19.23
C PRO A 630 5.87 -10.84 18.97
N GLN A 631 6.60 -9.76 19.29
CA GLN A 631 8.05 -9.63 19.08
C GLN A 631 8.87 -9.77 20.38
N GLU A 632 8.28 -10.20 21.50
CA GLU A 632 8.93 -10.19 22.81
C GLU A 632 10.28 -10.94 22.83
N HIS A 633 10.41 -12.04 22.07
CA HIS A 633 11.62 -12.85 22.05
C HIS A 633 12.81 -12.09 21.47
N GLY A 634 12.62 -11.47 20.32
CA GLY A 634 13.67 -10.68 19.67
C GLY A 634 13.98 -9.39 20.41
N ASN A 635 12.97 -8.78 21.04
CA ASN A 635 13.16 -7.64 21.94
C ASN A 635 14.08 -8.01 23.12
N ARG A 636 13.86 -9.17 23.75
CA ARG A 636 14.71 -9.67 24.84
C ARG A 636 16.13 -10.01 24.38
N ILE A 637 16.29 -10.51 23.16
CA ILE A 637 17.62 -10.72 22.55
C ILE A 637 18.31 -9.37 22.34
N ARG A 638 17.64 -8.38 21.74
CA ARG A 638 18.20 -7.03 21.58
C ARG A 638 18.61 -6.44 22.94
N ALA A 639 17.75 -6.54 23.95
CA ALA A 639 18.04 -6.07 25.31
C ALA A 639 19.32 -6.70 25.90
N ARG A 640 19.58 -7.99 25.62
CA ARG A 640 20.85 -8.66 25.99
C ARG A 640 22.05 -8.09 25.24
N LEU A 641 21.87 -7.76 23.96
CA LEU A 641 22.94 -7.34 23.05
C LEU A 641 23.27 -5.84 23.08
N ILE A 642 22.44 -5.02 23.74
CA ILE A 642 22.69 -3.59 23.97
C ILE A 642 23.25 -3.30 25.37
N GLY A 643 23.29 -4.31 26.24
CA GLY A 643 23.82 -4.15 27.60
C GLY A 643 25.29 -3.74 27.59
N PRO A 644 25.74 -2.97 28.60
CA PRO A 644 27.13 -2.48 28.69
C PRO A 644 28.17 -3.59 28.85
#